data_AF-A0A496T6D6-F1
#
_entry.id   AF-A0A496T6D6-F1
#
_cell.length_a   1.000
_cell.length_b   1.000
_cell.length_c   1.000
_cell.angle_alpha   90.00
_cell.angle_beta   90.00
_cell.angle_gamma   90.00
#
_symmetry.space_group_name_H-M   'P 1'
#
loop_
_entity.id
_entity.type
_entity.pdbx_description
1 polymer ?
#
loop_
_entity_poly.entity_id
_entity_poly.type
_entity_poly.pdbx_seq_one_letter_code
_entity_poly.pdbx_strand_id
1 'polypeptide(L)'
;MKGEITFEPKRPVRSGEWGSWRFVYTAKNEIPVGGGIDILFPFSSYYPIAAWSIPQTENPLLEGYTTVESDGEVKLEVKALPRKIEGLGMIYHALSVEVRERDLMPGEKIVITYGDKKEGGVGARAGFVAYRTFFAILEAVEDLENRWRYKENILKKHSLRYIEISSDYIIRVAITGGEADKINIAHPKVIRPAESLCLRLTLLDAFMNKASTPDEVEIRLFVEGEENIFRKVVLKNGYAEVKDLYLDKEGVHRIFCIDESGKVSGRSEVVVTEDKKFNYFWGEIHPHTEISDGIGGADEHYKYARDVALLDFGAIADHNYSIEENPGSWEEITEATKRYNQPGKFASLFGMEVATSTVCNIGDNGHFNVYSHKKFPFLPSNSERDFDAVLEWMEGSGLVAIPHHTLYSGMGMDFGRYPKDAFPLFEIFSSHGCSEYYDNPRRIKYQDLGEGRSLYDALKAGFKMGIVASSDYHNELMGGMLKLQNYAQTAYSSYFQFRGGYLCVLAKELTPECVMDALRKRRCYATTGDKIVIFFEINGHIMGETIETENEWLAREVKVEVVGKKRIEKIELIRNCEPVLAHKGKSDHEKIRFRDESNLREVSIASNGEMFSFYYVRIVQVDGEMAWTSPVWIVLRR
;
A
#
# COMPACT_ATOMS: atom_id res chain seq x y z
N MET A 1 -36.21 4.73 4.33
CA MET A 1 -36.22 6.10 3.77
C MET A 1 -37.64 6.62 3.57
N LYS A 2 -37.88 7.91 3.85
CA LYS A 2 -39.08 8.66 3.48
C LYS A 2 -39.03 9.19 2.04
N GLY A 3 -37.93 9.03 1.31
CA GLY A 3 -37.82 9.34 -0.12
C GLY A 3 -37.08 8.29 -0.95
N GLU A 4 -36.82 8.62 -2.21
CA GLU A 4 -35.97 7.88 -3.14
C GLU A 4 -34.96 8.83 -3.77
N ILE A 5 -33.70 8.39 -3.85
CA ILE A 5 -32.61 9.21 -4.37
C ILE A 5 -31.91 8.50 -5.52
N THR A 6 -31.60 9.25 -6.58
CA THR A 6 -30.88 8.75 -7.74
C THR A 6 -29.62 9.57 -8.01
N PHE A 7 -28.62 8.95 -8.62
CA PHE A 7 -27.38 9.60 -9.05
C PHE A 7 -27.30 9.59 -10.57
N GLU A 8 -27.12 10.77 -11.15
CA GLU A 8 -27.16 11.00 -12.58
C GLU A 8 -25.90 11.70 -13.09
N PRO A 9 -25.41 11.37 -14.30
CA PRO A 9 -25.94 10.33 -15.19
C PRO A 9 -25.67 8.90 -14.68
N LYS A 10 -26.58 7.97 -14.97
CA LYS A 10 -26.42 6.54 -14.63
C LYS A 10 -25.44 5.86 -15.58
N ARG A 11 -24.14 6.02 -15.31
CA ARG A 11 -23.06 5.35 -16.03
C ARG A 11 -21.85 5.13 -15.12
N PRO A 12 -20.91 4.24 -15.49
CA PRO A 12 -19.58 4.21 -14.88
C PRO A 12 -18.89 5.58 -14.99
N VAL A 13 -18.13 5.91 -13.96
CA VAL A 13 -17.36 7.15 -13.87
C VAL A 13 -15.89 6.81 -14.12
N ARG A 14 -15.20 7.57 -14.96
CA ARG A 14 -13.77 7.33 -15.18
C ARG A 14 -12.96 7.88 -14.02
N SER A 15 -11.86 7.20 -13.68
CA SER A 15 -10.92 7.65 -12.65
C SER A 15 -10.44 9.08 -12.95
N GLY A 16 -10.53 9.96 -11.95
CA GLY A 16 -10.13 11.37 -12.07
C GLY A 16 -10.95 12.20 -13.07
N GLU A 17 -12.09 11.71 -13.56
CA GLU A 17 -12.95 12.43 -14.51
C GLU A 17 -13.46 13.75 -13.92
N TRP A 18 -13.44 14.82 -14.73
CA TRP A 18 -14.08 16.11 -14.41
C TRP A 18 -15.50 16.16 -14.93
N GLY A 19 -16.48 16.30 -14.05
CA GLY A 19 -17.89 16.17 -14.39
C GLY A 19 -18.81 17.04 -13.55
N SER A 20 -20.10 16.93 -13.89
CA SER A 20 -21.22 17.43 -13.09
C SER A 20 -22.15 16.25 -12.87
N TRP A 21 -22.48 15.96 -11.62
CA TRP A 21 -23.38 14.87 -11.25
C TRP A 21 -24.55 15.40 -10.45
N ARG A 22 -25.70 14.76 -10.60
CA ARG A 22 -26.90 15.16 -9.86
C ARG A 22 -27.33 14.08 -8.89
N PHE A 23 -27.59 14.47 -7.65
CA PHE A 23 -28.38 13.69 -6.73
C PHE A 23 -29.81 14.20 -6.76
N VAL A 24 -30.76 13.37 -7.18
CA VAL A 24 -32.18 13.73 -7.28
C VAL A 24 -32.93 12.94 -6.22
N TYR A 25 -33.27 13.59 -5.12
CA TYR A 25 -34.09 13.04 -4.04
C TYR A 25 -35.55 13.41 -4.29
N THR A 26 -36.46 12.43 -4.30
CA THR A 26 -37.90 12.60 -4.43
C THR A 26 -38.58 12.12 -3.14
N ALA A 27 -39.35 12.98 -2.49
CA ALA A 27 -40.08 12.64 -1.27
C ALA A 27 -41.19 11.60 -1.57
N LYS A 28 -41.23 10.51 -0.81
CA LYS A 28 -42.33 9.53 -0.80
C LYS A 28 -43.32 9.81 0.34
N ASN A 29 -42.82 10.40 1.42
CA ASN A 29 -43.57 10.89 2.56
C ASN A 29 -43.14 12.33 2.85
N GLU A 30 -43.94 13.02 3.66
CA GLU A 30 -43.64 14.37 4.13
C GLU A 30 -42.32 14.42 4.93
N ILE A 31 -41.46 15.38 4.55
CA ILE A 31 -40.25 15.73 5.29
C ILE A 31 -40.49 17.05 5.99
N PRO A 32 -40.60 17.06 7.33
CA PRO A 32 -40.93 18.27 8.06
C PRO A 32 -39.81 19.31 7.98
N VAL A 33 -40.15 20.58 8.23
CA VAL A 33 -39.17 21.64 8.47
C VAL A 33 -38.15 21.20 9.52
N GLY A 34 -36.86 21.40 9.23
CA GLY A 34 -35.74 20.92 10.05
C GLY A 34 -35.26 19.51 9.70
N GLY A 35 -36.04 18.75 8.93
CA GLY A 35 -35.63 17.49 8.33
C GLY A 35 -34.77 17.67 7.08
N GLY A 36 -34.28 16.57 6.51
CA GLY A 36 -33.55 16.59 5.25
C GLY A 36 -32.63 15.39 5.05
N ILE A 37 -31.61 15.58 4.20
CA ILE A 37 -30.67 14.53 3.80
C ILE A 37 -29.22 14.97 3.99
N ASP A 38 -28.36 14.04 4.40
CA ASP A 38 -26.91 14.18 4.32
C ASP A 38 -26.36 13.19 3.30
N ILE A 39 -25.44 13.66 2.45
CA ILE A 39 -24.71 12.84 1.48
C ILE A 39 -23.26 12.77 1.95
N LEU A 40 -22.84 11.59 2.37
CA LEU A 40 -21.45 11.26 2.67
C LEU A 40 -20.75 10.83 1.38
N PHE A 41 -19.69 11.54 1.03
CA PHE A 41 -18.86 11.24 -0.13
C PHE A 41 -17.88 10.12 0.23
N PRO A 42 -17.64 9.13 -0.65
CA PRO A 42 -16.71 8.05 -0.36
C PRO A 42 -15.31 8.57 -0.04
N PHE A 43 -14.72 8.04 1.03
CA PHE A 43 -13.43 8.44 1.60
C PHE A 43 -12.84 7.24 2.37
N SER A 44 -11.51 7.18 2.56
CA SER A 44 -10.94 6.28 3.57
C SER A 44 -10.92 7.01 4.92
N SER A 45 -11.13 6.27 6.01
CA SER A 45 -11.54 6.71 7.35
C SER A 45 -10.78 7.93 7.90
N TYR A 46 -9.55 8.15 7.47
CA TYR A 46 -8.70 9.20 8.00
C TYR A 46 -8.26 10.27 6.99
N TYR A 47 -8.20 9.96 5.68
CA TYR A 47 -7.45 10.80 4.74
C TYR A 47 -8.11 10.83 3.37
N PRO A 48 -8.68 11.97 2.90
CA PRO A 48 -9.38 12.05 1.62
C PRO A 48 -8.43 12.09 0.41
N ILE A 49 -7.28 11.42 0.50
CA ILE A 49 -6.30 11.32 -0.58
C ILE A 49 -6.82 10.29 -1.59
N ALA A 50 -6.94 10.71 -2.84
CA ALA A 50 -7.56 9.95 -3.94
C ALA A 50 -9.10 9.79 -3.96
N ALA A 51 -9.79 10.46 -3.04
CA ALA A 51 -11.25 10.56 -3.07
C ALA A 51 -11.76 11.54 -4.15
N TRP A 52 -13.09 11.63 -4.24
CA TRP A 52 -13.79 12.66 -4.99
C TRP A 52 -13.44 14.07 -4.49
N SER A 53 -13.60 15.09 -5.32
CA SER A 53 -13.37 16.49 -4.91
C SER A 53 -14.31 16.89 -3.76
N ILE A 54 -13.84 17.73 -2.84
CA ILE A 54 -14.65 18.19 -1.70
C ILE A 54 -15.84 19.02 -2.22
N PRO A 55 -17.10 18.71 -1.85
CA PRO A 55 -18.23 19.57 -2.21
C PRO A 55 -18.14 20.91 -1.46
N GLN A 56 -18.44 22.01 -2.15
CA GLN A 56 -18.49 23.37 -1.59
C GLN A 56 -19.59 24.21 -2.26
N THR A 57 -20.13 25.22 -1.58
CA THR A 57 -21.25 26.06 -2.07
C THR A 57 -20.88 27.54 -2.23
N GLU A 58 -19.60 27.88 -2.10
CA GLU A 58 -19.13 29.26 -1.96
C GLU A 58 -18.63 29.87 -3.27
N ASN A 59 -17.79 29.15 -4.01
CA ASN A 59 -17.12 29.71 -5.19
C ASN A 59 -17.45 28.92 -6.45
N PRO A 60 -18.26 29.49 -7.38
CA PRO A 60 -18.65 28.81 -8.62
C PRO A 60 -17.51 28.44 -9.57
N LEU A 61 -16.34 29.05 -9.41
CA LEU A 61 -15.18 28.82 -10.27
C LEU A 61 -14.26 27.71 -9.76
N LEU A 62 -14.41 27.27 -8.50
CA LEU A 62 -13.56 26.24 -7.89
C LEU A 62 -14.15 24.83 -8.07
N GLU A 63 -13.29 23.82 -7.92
CA GLU A 63 -13.72 22.43 -7.97
C GLU A 63 -14.76 22.11 -6.89
N GLY A 64 -15.65 21.16 -7.17
CA GLY A 64 -16.65 20.70 -6.21
C GLY A 64 -17.79 21.69 -5.94
N TYR A 65 -17.88 22.81 -6.67
CA TYR A 65 -18.99 23.75 -6.53
C TYR A 65 -20.34 23.03 -6.69
N THR A 66 -21.22 23.24 -5.73
CA THR A 66 -22.46 22.48 -5.60
C THR A 66 -23.63 23.43 -5.43
N THR A 67 -24.67 23.23 -6.25
CA THR A 67 -25.94 23.95 -6.14
C THR A 67 -27.03 22.99 -5.71
N VAL A 68 -28.06 23.52 -5.04
CA VAL A 68 -29.21 22.73 -4.61
C VAL A 68 -30.48 23.51 -4.92
N GLU A 69 -31.43 22.85 -5.56
CA GLU A 69 -32.69 23.41 -6.01
C GLU A 69 -33.84 22.48 -5.59
N SER A 70 -35.07 22.99 -5.47
CA SER A 70 -36.28 22.19 -5.31
C SER A 70 -37.30 22.56 -6.38
N ASP A 71 -38.09 21.58 -6.82
CA ASP A 71 -39.29 21.84 -7.62
C ASP A 71 -40.54 22.09 -6.76
N GLY A 72 -40.44 21.91 -5.44
CA GLY A 72 -41.38 22.45 -4.47
C GLY A 72 -41.03 23.91 -4.13
N GLU A 73 -42.03 24.72 -3.82
CA GLU A 73 -41.88 26.07 -3.24
C GLU A 73 -41.35 26.02 -1.80
N VAL A 74 -40.26 25.29 -1.55
CA VAL A 74 -39.61 25.12 -0.25
C VAL A 74 -38.24 25.75 -0.25
N LYS A 75 -37.80 26.25 0.91
CA LYS A 75 -36.45 26.78 1.05
C LYS A 75 -35.51 25.68 1.54
N LEU A 76 -34.31 25.67 0.99
CA LEU A 76 -33.27 24.72 1.37
C LEU A 76 -32.08 25.45 1.99
N GLU A 77 -31.61 24.95 3.13
CA GLU A 77 -30.33 25.33 3.70
C GLU A 77 -29.30 24.25 3.37
N VAL A 78 -28.15 24.68 2.85
CA VAL A 78 -27.10 23.76 2.40
C VAL A 78 -25.81 24.05 3.16
N LYS A 79 -25.17 22.99 3.66
CA LYS A 79 -23.85 23.07 4.30
C LYS A 79 -22.92 22.04 3.67
N ALA A 80 -21.85 22.52 3.04
CA ALA A 80 -20.85 21.71 2.36
C ALA A 80 -19.47 22.04 2.90
N LEU A 81 -18.90 21.22 3.77
CA LEU A 81 -17.55 21.42 4.32
C LEU A 81 -16.97 20.07 4.79
N PRO A 82 -15.63 19.95 4.91
CA PRO A 82 -15.06 19.00 5.84
C PRO A 82 -15.67 19.23 7.24
N ARG A 83 -16.37 18.25 7.80
CA ARG A 83 -16.75 18.26 9.22
C ARG A 83 -15.74 17.44 10.00
N LYS A 84 -15.05 18.10 10.94
CA LYS A 84 -14.17 17.43 11.91
C LYS A 84 -15.04 16.79 12.98
N ILE A 85 -14.85 15.49 13.23
CA ILE A 85 -15.39 14.85 14.43
C ILE A 85 -14.36 15.01 15.54
N GLU A 86 -14.70 15.79 16.57
CA GLU A 86 -13.84 15.98 17.74
C GLU A 86 -13.58 14.63 18.44
N GLY A 87 -12.35 14.43 18.94
CA GLY A 87 -11.95 13.21 19.64
C GLY A 87 -11.40 12.07 18.76
N LEU A 88 -11.77 11.99 17.48
CA LEU A 88 -11.28 10.95 16.56
C LEU A 88 -10.28 11.45 15.51
N GLY A 89 -10.14 12.77 15.34
CA GLY A 89 -9.23 13.34 14.34
C GLY A 89 -9.66 13.11 12.88
N MET A 90 -10.85 12.55 12.64
CA MET A 90 -11.37 12.23 11.32
C MET A 90 -12.07 13.43 10.68
N ILE A 91 -11.88 13.58 9.36
CA ILE A 91 -12.52 14.60 8.54
C ILE A 91 -13.33 13.91 7.46
N TYR A 92 -14.64 14.16 7.46
CA TYR A 92 -15.56 13.60 6.48
C TYR A 92 -16.03 14.69 5.54
N HIS A 93 -16.20 14.32 4.27
CA HIS A 93 -16.83 15.18 3.28
C HIS A 93 -18.30 14.85 3.20
N ALA A 94 -19.11 15.79 3.68
CA ALA A 94 -20.55 15.65 3.67
C ALA A 94 -21.18 16.88 3.04
N LEU A 95 -22.28 16.66 2.33
CA LEU A 95 -23.21 17.70 1.92
C LEU A 95 -24.50 17.52 2.72
N SER A 96 -24.84 18.53 3.51
CA SER A 96 -26.08 18.56 4.29
C SER A 96 -27.09 19.45 3.60
N VAL A 97 -28.29 18.93 3.35
CA VAL A 97 -29.43 19.69 2.84
C VAL A 97 -30.57 19.60 3.86
N GLU A 98 -31.10 20.76 4.24
CA GLU A 98 -32.16 20.89 5.24
C GLU A 98 -33.35 21.65 4.67
N VAL A 99 -34.54 21.15 4.97
CA VAL A 99 -35.83 21.72 4.58
C VAL A 99 -36.19 22.85 5.54
N ARG A 100 -36.55 24.03 4.99
CA ARG A 100 -36.88 25.25 5.73
C ARG A 100 -38.21 25.83 5.26
N GLU A 101 -38.81 26.62 6.16
CA GLU A 101 -40.04 27.42 5.96
C GLU A 101 -41.34 26.60 5.80
N ARG A 102 -41.34 25.52 5.00
CA ARG A 102 -42.44 24.56 4.92
C ARG A 102 -41.94 23.13 4.75
N ASP A 103 -42.82 22.17 4.95
CA ASP A 103 -42.52 20.75 4.77
C ASP A 103 -42.37 20.41 3.27
N LEU A 104 -41.47 19.49 2.94
CA LEU A 104 -41.34 18.94 1.59
C LEU A 104 -42.39 17.84 1.40
N MET A 105 -43.31 18.05 0.45
CA MET A 105 -44.47 17.20 0.26
C MET A 105 -44.14 15.96 -0.60
N PRO A 106 -44.91 14.86 -0.47
CA PRO A 106 -44.75 13.70 -1.34
C PRO A 106 -44.80 14.07 -2.83
N GLY A 107 -43.81 13.62 -3.60
CA GLY A 107 -43.64 13.92 -5.02
C GLY A 107 -42.72 15.11 -5.33
N GLU A 108 -42.50 16.02 -4.37
CA GLU A 108 -41.54 17.11 -4.51
C GLU A 108 -40.10 16.60 -4.40
N LYS A 109 -39.18 17.35 -5.00
CA LYS A 109 -37.79 16.95 -5.20
C LYS A 109 -36.81 17.94 -4.64
N ILE A 110 -35.67 17.40 -4.23
CA ILE A 110 -34.43 18.14 -4.00
C ILE A 110 -33.44 17.67 -5.09
N VAL A 111 -32.94 18.62 -5.88
CA VAL A 111 -31.95 18.38 -6.93
C VAL A 111 -30.63 19.03 -6.50
N ILE A 112 -29.65 18.20 -6.19
CA ILE A 112 -28.30 18.62 -5.84
C ILE A 112 -27.42 18.44 -7.09
N THR A 113 -26.85 19.52 -7.61
CA THR A 113 -25.89 19.46 -8.71
C THR A 113 -24.48 19.61 -8.17
N TYR A 114 -23.76 18.50 -8.04
CA TYR A 114 -22.38 18.45 -7.59
C TYR A 114 -21.42 18.64 -8.77
N GLY A 115 -20.55 19.66 -8.67
CA GLY A 115 -19.73 20.11 -9.78
C GLY A 115 -20.50 20.95 -10.79
N ASP A 116 -21.37 21.86 -10.33
CA ASP A 116 -22.14 22.74 -11.21
C ASP A 116 -21.21 23.66 -12.03
N LYS A 117 -21.46 23.71 -13.35
CA LYS A 117 -20.67 24.46 -14.32
C LYS A 117 -21.42 25.65 -14.93
N LYS A 118 -22.66 25.94 -14.49
CA LYS A 118 -23.50 27.03 -15.06
C LYS A 118 -22.77 28.38 -15.08
N GLU A 119 -21.96 28.65 -14.07
CA GLU A 119 -21.17 29.88 -13.90
C GLU A 119 -19.73 29.77 -14.47
N GLY A 120 -19.44 28.75 -15.28
CA GLY A 120 -18.14 28.57 -15.95
C GLY A 120 -17.07 27.81 -15.15
N GLY A 121 -17.42 27.21 -14.02
CA GLY A 121 -16.53 26.40 -13.20
C GLY A 121 -16.03 25.10 -13.87
N VAL A 122 -14.97 24.52 -13.31
CA VAL A 122 -14.36 23.26 -13.80
C VAL A 122 -15.21 22.02 -13.53
N GLY A 123 -16.14 22.11 -12.58
CA GLY A 123 -16.98 21.02 -12.06
C GLY A 123 -16.33 20.28 -10.90
N ALA A 124 -16.75 19.04 -10.70
CA ALA A 124 -16.22 18.16 -9.67
C ALA A 124 -15.32 17.08 -10.27
N ARG A 125 -14.38 16.57 -9.49
CA ARG A 125 -13.46 15.50 -9.87
C ARG A 125 -13.83 14.18 -9.23
N ALA A 126 -13.87 13.11 -10.02
CA ALA A 126 -14.06 11.75 -9.53
C ALA A 126 -12.83 11.24 -8.77
N GLY A 127 -13.04 10.20 -7.95
CA GLY A 127 -11.95 9.49 -7.28
C GLY A 127 -10.94 8.88 -8.27
N PHE A 128 -9.70 8.67 -7.83
CA PHE A 128 -8.64 8.16 -8.71
C PHE A 128 -8.58 6.65 -8.78
N VAL A 129 -8.98 5.94 -7.72
CA VAL A 129 -8.89 4.48 -7.68
C VAL A 129 -10.13 3.88 -8.33
N ALA A 130 -9.93 2.95 -9.25
CA ALA A 130 -10.98 2.19 -9.89
C ALA A 130 -11.39 0.99 -9.02
N TYR A 131 -12.39 1.22 -8.18
CA TYR A 131 -13.02 0.20 -7.33
C TYR A 131 -14.52 0.45 -7.23
N ARG A 132 -15.25 -0.50 -6.64
CA ARG A 132 -16.66 -0.30 -6.32
C ARG A 132 -16.78 0.63 -5.11
N THR A 133 -17.22 1.86 -5.35
CA THR A 133 -17.40 2.86 -4.29
C THR A 133 -18.88 3.20 -4.07
N PHE A 134 -19.20 3.94 -3.02
CA PHE A 134 -20.57 4.35 -2.72
C PHE A 134 -20.65 5.72 -2.05
N PHE A 135 -21.77 6.43 -2.29
CA PHE A 135 -22.20 7.55 -1.47
C PHE A 135 -23.18 7.02 -0.42
N ALA A 136 -22.95 7.36 0.84
CA ALA A 136 -23.87 7.02 1.92
C ALA A 136 -24.87 8.15 2.14
N ILE A 137 -26.15 7.81 2.17
CA ILE A 137 -27.25 8.76 2.33
C ILE A 137 -27.85 8.53 3.71
N LEU A 138 -27.88 9.60 4.50
CA LEU A 138 -28.41 9.58 5.86
C LEU A 138 -29.57 10.57 5.96
N GLU A 139 -30.76 10.04 6.16
CA GLU A 139 -32.00 10.81 6.26
C GLU A 139 -32.27 11.18 7.72
N ALA A 140 -32.69 12.41 7.98
CA ALA A 140 -32.98 12.87 9.34
C ALA A 140 -34.41 13.41 9.43
N VAL A 141 -35.13 12.96 10.45
CA VAL A 141 -36.49 13.38 10.76
C VAL A 141 -36.48 13.92 12.20
N GLU A 142 -36.85 15.19 12.36
CA GLU A 142 -37.10 15.87 13.64
C GLU A 142 -35.92 15.94 14.63
N ASP A 143 -35.09 17.00 14.51
CA ASP A 143 -34.06 17.51 15.47
C ASP A 143 -32.60 17.43 14.97
N LEU A 144 -31.98 18.62 14.82
CA LEU A 144 -30.59 18.82 14.40
C LEU A 144 -29.56 18.31 15.41
N GLU A 145 -29.86 18.35 16.72
CA GLU A 145 -28.90 17.99 17.77
C GLU A 145 -28.78 16.45 17.88
N ASN A 146 -29.90 15.75 17.74
CA ASN A 146 -29.93 14.28 17.65
C ASN A 146 -29.45 13.74 16.30
N ARG A 147 -29.66 14.47 15.19
CA ARG A 147 -29.19 14.13 13.83
C ARG A 147 -27.70 13.82 13.81
N TRP A 148 -26.87 14.60 14.52
CA TRP A 148 -25.42 14.39 14.50
C TRP A 148 -24.95 13.33 15.48
N ARG A 149 -25.55 13.21 16.67
CA ARG A 149 -25.14 12.20 17.65
C ARG A 149 -25.36 10.76 17.16
N TYR A 150 -26.47 10.51 16.45
CA TYR A 150 -26.73 9.21 15.79
C TYR A 150 -25.68 8.93 14.70
N LYS A 151 -25.35 9.93 13.90
CA LYS A 151 -24.38 9.82 12.79
C LYS A 151 -22.95 9.71 13.28
N GLU A 152 -22.60 10.38 14.38
CA GLU A 152 -21.31 10.25 15.04
C GLU A 152 -21.07 8.81 15.50
N ASN A 153 -22.10 8.10 15.99
CA ASN A 153 -21.98 6.68 16.34
C ASN A 153 -21.72 5.78 15.12
N ILE A 154 -22.30 6.12 13.96
CA ILE A 154 -22.03 5.41 12.70
C ILE A 154 -20.59 5.66 12.23
N LEU A 155 -20.14 6.91 12.32
CA LEU A 155 -18.84 7.34 11.84
C LEU A 155 -17.69 6.97 12.80
N LYS A 156 -17.98 6.65 14.06
CA LYS A 156 -16.97 6.25 15.07
C LYS A 156 -16.21 4.96 14.76
N LYS A 157 -16.72 4.09 13.88
CA LYS A 157 -16.22 2.72 13.74
C LYS A 157 -15.11 2.49 12.72
N HIS A 158 -14.44 3.53 12.21
CA HIS A 158 -13.27 3.44 11.33
C HIS A 158 -13.38 2.46 10.12
N SER A 159 -14.57 2.01 9.75
CA SER A 159 -14.79 0.95 8.78
C SER A 159 -15.79 1.39 7.72
N LEU A 160 -15.36 1.38 6.45
CA LEU A 160 -16.25 1.69 5.33
C LEU A 160 -17.42 0.71 5.26
N ARG A 161 -17.17 -0.57 5.56
CA ARG A 161 -18.21 -1.59 5.66
C ARG A 161 -19.24 -1.25 6.72
N TYR A 162 -18.82 -0.74 7.88
CA TYR A 162 -19.76 -0.34 8.93
C TYR A 162 -20.65 0.83 8.50
N ILE A 163 -20.08 1.82 7.79
CA ILE A 163 -20.85 2.93 7.22
C ILE A 163 -21.86 2.40 6.20
N GLU A 164 -21.44 1.49 5.33
CA GLU A 164 -22.29 0.90 4.30
C GLU A 164 -23.52 0.20 4.88
N ILE A 165 -23.34 -0.67 5.90
CA ILE A 165 -24.43 -1.43 6.50
C ILE A 165 -25.32 -0.60 7.42
N SER A 166 -24.80 0.51 7.95
CA SER A 166 -25.52 1.36 8.93
C SER A 166 -26.20 2.57 8.29
N SER A 167 -25.97 2.83 7.00
CA SER A 167 -26.58 3.96 6.29
C SER A 167 -28.04 3.66 5.89
N ASP A 168 -28.90 4.68 5.90
CA ASP A 168 -30.31 4.53 5.49
C ASP A 168 -30.44 4.10 4.03
N TYR A 169 -29.50 4.54 3.20
CA TYR A 169 -29.39 4.16 1.79
C TYR A 169 -27.98 4.37 1.26
N ILE A 170 -27.62 3.61 0.23
CA ILE A 170 -26.33 3.70 -0.46
C ILE A 170 -26.54 3.86 -1.96
N ILE A 171 -25.79 4.79 -2.56
CA ILE A 171 -25.71 4.95 -4.01
C ILE A 171 -24.36 4.39 -4.44
N ARG A 172 -24.38 3.25 -5.13
CA ARG A 172 -23.15 2.63 -5.62
C ARG A 172 -22.75 3.22 -6.96
N VAL A 173 -21.46 3.53 -7.08
CA VAL A 173 -20.85 4.03 -8.30
C VAL A 173 -19.63 3.18 -8.62
N ALA A 174 -19.55 2.70 -9.86
CA ALA A 174 -18.36 2.03 -10.35
C ALA A 174 -17.41 3.08 -10.93
N ILE A 175 -16.21 3.19 -10.35
CA ILE A 175 -15.11 3.91 -10.97
C ILE A 175 -14.35 2.94 -11.86
N THR A 176 -14.18 3.28 -13.13
CA THR A 176 -13.38 2.53 -14.10
C THR A 176 -12.08 3.26 -14.39
N GLY A 177 -11.04 2.56 -14.83
CA GLY A 177 -9.79 3.22 -15.22
C GLY A 177 -9.96 4.23 -16.35
N GLY A 178 -9.04 5.17 -16.43
CA GLY A 178 -8.96 6.21 -17.45
C GLY A 178 -8.31 5.72 -18.74
N GLU A 179 -7.86 6.66 -19.55
CA GLU A 179 -7.10 6.35 -20.77
C GLU A 179 -5.74 5.71 -20.43
N ALA A 180 -5.24 4.86 -21.32
CA ALA A 180 -3.93 4.23 -21.13
C ALA A 180 -2.81 5.28 -21.11
N ASP A 181 -1.94 5.18 -20.09
CA ASP A 181 -0.79 6.05 -19.85
C ASP A 181 0.51 5.24 -19.85
N LYS A 182 0.49 4.02 -19.30
CA LYS A 182 1.70 3.19 -19.08
C LYS A 182 1.46 1.72 -19.41
N ILE A 183 2.56 1.02 -19.71
CA ILE A 183 2.59 -0.44 -19.82
C ILE A 183 3.35 -1.01 -18.62
N ASN A 184 2.65 -1.75 -17.76
CA ASN A 184 3.28 -2.55 -16.72
C ASN A 184 3.82 -3.86 -17.31
N ILE A 185 5.04 -4.24 -16.96
CA ILE A 185 5.73 -5.42 -17.49
C ILE A 185 6.24 -6.27 -16.32
N ALA A 186 5.66 -7.44 -16.13
CA ALA A 186 6.09 -8.42 -15.15
C ALA A 186 6.67 -9.67 -15.80
N HIS A 187 7.76 -10.17 -15.20
CA HIS A 187 8.51 -11.32 -15.68
C HIS A 187 9.51 -11.76 -14.60
N PRO A 188 10.04 -13.00 -14.66
CA PRO A 188 11.18 -13.42 -13.85
C PRO A 188 12.36 -12.43 -13.99
N LYS A 189 12.82 -11.86 -12.87
CA LYS A 189 13.90 -10.86 -12.87
C LYS A 189 15.29 -11.44 -13.08
N VAL A 190 15.47 -12.72 -12.76
CA VAL A 190 16.72 -13.43 -12.94
C VAL A 190 16.43 -14.76 -13.63
N ILE A 191 17.12 -15.01 -14.74
CA ILE A 191 16.99 -16.24 -15.54
C ILE A 191 18.38 -16.78 -15.88
N ARG A 192 18.46 -18.06 -16.22
CA ARG A 192 19.64 -18.65 -16.87
C ARG A 192 19.64 -18.36 -18.38
N PRO A 193 20.79 -18.39 -19.05
CA PRO A 193 20.86 -18.44 -20.50
C PRO A 193 19.91 -19.50 -21.10
N ALA A 194 19.20 -19.13 -22.17
CA ALA A 194 18.23 -19.97 -22.86
C ALA A 194 17.03 -20.48 -22.01
N GLU A 195 16.87 -20.01 -20.75
CA GLU A 195 15.65 -20.24 -19.98
C GLU A 195 14.48 -19.47 -20.62
N SER A 196 13.33 -20.12 -20.78
CA SER A 196 12.15 -19.48 -21.37
C SER A 196 11.62 -18.37 -20.47
N LEU A 197 11.48 -17.18 -21.04
CA LEU A 197 10.98 -15.98 -20.40
C LEU A 197 9.52 -15.74 -20.81
N CYS A 198 8.63 -15.61 -19.83
CA CYS A 198 7.25 -15.20 -20.04
C CYS A 198 7.05 -13.77 -19.53
N LEU A 199 6.54 -12.89 -20.38
CA LEU A 199 6.19 -11.52 -20.04
C LEU A 199 4.68 -11.39 -19.88
N ARG A 200 4.24 -10.84 -18.76
CA ARG A 200 2.86 -10.38 -18.55
C ARG A 200 2.82 -8.87 -18.72
N LEU A 201 1.88 -8.39 -19.53
CA LEU A 201 1.75 -6.98 -19.89
C LEU A 201 0.35 -6.49 -19.51
N THR A 202 0.27 -5.34 -18.82
CA THR A 202 -1.01 -4.68 -18.52
C THR A 202 -0.94 -3.19 -18.84
N LEU A 203 -1.97 -2.66 -19.50
CA LEU A 203 -2.15 -1.21 -19.69
C LEU A 203 -2.72 -0.57 -18.43
N LEU A 204 -2.01 0.44 -17.94
CA LEU A 204 -2.40 1.22 -16.77
C LEU A 204 -2.78 2.64 -17.18
N ASP A 205 -3.75 3.22 -16.48
CA ASP A 205 -4.05 4.65 -16.58
C ASP A 205 -3.04 5.49 -15.76
N ALA A 206 -3.20 6.81 -15.81
CA ALA A 206 -2.34 7.75 -15.09
C ALA A 206 -2.36 7.58 -13.56
N PHE A 207 -3.38 6.89 -13.04
CA PHE A 207 -3.61 6.63 -11.62
C PHE A 207 -3.29 5.18 -11.23
N MET A 208 -2.60 4.43 -12.11
CA MET A 208 -2.21 3.04 -11.94
C MET A 208 -3.34 2.01 -12.01
N ASN A 209 -4.58 2.42 -12.31
CA ASN A 209 -5.66 1.45 -12.53
C ASN A 209 -5.49 0.70 -13.84
N LYS A 210 -6.19 -0.42 -13.99
CA LYS A 210 -6.37 -1.03 -15.31
C LYS A 210 -7.04 -0.03 -16.25
N ALA A 211 -6.35 0.33 -17.34
CA ALA A 211 -6.82 1.34 -18.28
C ALA A 211 -8.11 0.90 -19.01
N SER A 212 -9.01 1.85 -19.25
CA SER A 212 -10.08 1.71 -20.22
C SER A 212 -9.49 1.82 -21.62
N THR A 213 -9.59 0.73 -22.38
CA THR A 213 -8.96 0.58 -23.70
C THR A 213 -9.96 -0.01 -24.70
N PRO A 214 -9.73 0.17 -26.01
CA PRO A 214 -10.37 -0.66 -27.01
C PRO A 214 -10.11 -2.16 -26.75
N ASP A 215 -10.93 -3.03 -27.35
CA ASP A 215 -10.80 -4.48 -27.17
C ASP A 215 -9.41 -5.01 -27.52
N GLU A 216 -8.77 -4.43 -28.53
CA GLU A 216 -7.42 -4.78 -28.96
C GLU A 216 -6.55 -3.52 -29.11
N VAL A 217 -5.35 -3.57 -28.52
CA VAL A 217 -4.31 -2.53 -28.64
C VAL A 217 -3.02 -3.17 -29.11
N GLU A 218 -2.46 -2.70 -30.22
CA GLU A 218 -1.16 -3.18 -30.70
C GLU A 218 -0.02 -2.38 -30.03
N ILE A 219 1.01 -3.11 -29.59
CA ILE A 219 2.28 -2.54 -29.14
C ILE A 219 3.44 -3.20 -29.87
N ARG A 220 4.58 -2.52 -29.84
CA ARG A 220 5.88 -3.06 -30.24
C ARG A 220 6.70 -3.40 -29.01
N LEU A 221 7.17 -4.63 -28.96
CA LEU A 221 8.10 -5.12 -27.96
C LEU A 221 9.50 -5.21 -28.57
N PHE A 222 10.51 -4.69 -27.85
CA PHE A 222 11.91 -4.87 -28.21
C PHE A 222 12.83 -5.04 -26.99
N VAL A 223 13.97 -5.69 -27.20
CA VAL A 223 15.01 -5.88 -26.18
C VAL A 223 16.28 -5.14 -26.61
N GLU A 224 16.83 -4.32 -25.73
CA GLU A 224 18.05 -3.55 -26.00
C GLU A 224 19.23 -4.47 -26.33
N GLY A 225 19.93 -4.18 -27.44
CA GLY A 225 21.08 -4.95 -27.88
C GLY A 225 20.75 -6.26 -28.61
N GLU A 226 19.46 -6.59 -28.76
CA GLU A 226 18.99 -7.82 -29.42
C GLU A 226 18.18 -7.47 -30.68
N GLU A 227 18.86 -7.33 -31.82
CA GLU A 227 18.24 -6.90 -33.10
C GLU A 227 17.10 -7.81 -33.57
N ASN A 228 17.10 -9.09 -33.15
CA ASN A 228 16.14 -10.09 -33.59
C ASN A 228 14.87 -10.16 -32.74
N ILE A 229 14.84 -9.49 -31.58
CA ILE A 229 13.71 -9.54 -30.66
C ILE A 229 12.88 -8.28 -30.86
N PHE A 230 12.22 -8.20 -32.01
CA PHE A 230 11.19 -7.21 -32.30
C PHE A 230 9.88 -7.94 -32.61
N ARG A 231 8.84 -7.74 -31.79
CA ARG A 231 7.54 -8.40 -31.96
C ARG A 231 6.41 -7.38 -31.86
N LYS A 232 5.42 -7.52 -32.75
CA LYS A 232 4.10 -6.92 -32.55
C LYS A 232 3.32 -7.77 -31.57
N VAL A 233 2.73 -7.14 -30.56
CA VAL A 233 1.94 -7.81 -29.52
C VAL A 233 0.58 -7.14 -29.45
N VAL A 234 -0.48 -7.95 -29.49
CA VAL A 234 -1.86 -7.46 -29.34
C VAL A 234 -2.30 -7.69 -27.90
N LEU A 235 -2.58 -6.61 -27.20
CA LEU A 235 -3.18 -6.64 -25.87
C LEU A 235 -4.69 -6.71 -26.01
N LYS A 236 -5.29 -7.74 -25.43
CA LYS A 236 -6.74 -7.91 -25.39
C LYS A 236 -7.27 -7.37 -24.08
N ASN A 237 -8.20 -6.41 -24.13
CA ASN A 237 -8.71 -5.70 -22.96
C ASN A 237 -7.57 -5.18 -22.06
N GLY A 238 -6.53 -4.63 -22.70
CA GLY A 238 -5.33 -4.09 -22.06
C GLY A 238 -4.40 -5.13 -21.42
N TYR A 239 -4.49 -6.42 -21.74
CA TYR A 239 -3.59 -7.46 -21.23
C TYR A 239 -2.98 -8.35 -22.33
N ALA A 240 -1.74 -8.80 -22.15
CA ALA A 240 -1.14 -9.86 -22.96
C ALA A 240 -0.12 -10.71 -22.18
N GLU A 241 0.06 -11.95 -22.64
CA GLU A 241 1.19 -12.81 -22.28
C GLU A 241 2.07 -13.03 -23.52
N VAL A 242 3.37 -12.74 -23.40
CA VAL A 242 4.36 -13.03 -24.44
C VAL A 242 5.23 -14.18 -23.94
N LYS A 243 5.11 -15.33 -24.58
CA LYS A 243 5.84 -16.57 -24.25
C LYS A 243 6.97 -16.81 -25.26
N ASP A 244 7.79 -17.80 -24.94
CA ASP A 244 8.85 -18.30 -25.82
C ASP A 244 9.81 -17.18 -26.26
N LEU A 245 10.18 -16.37 -25.27
CA LEU A 245 11.25 -15.40 -25.36
C LEU A 245 12.49 -16.00 -24.71
N TYR A 246 13.63 -15.90 -25.38
CA TYR A 246 14.89 -16.49 -24.94
C TYR A 246 15.97 -15.41 -24.98
N LEU A 247 16.80 -15.37 -23.94
CA LEU A 247 17.96 -14.49 -23.84
C LEU A 247 19.17 -15.37 -23.50
N ASP A 248 20.13 -15.43 -24.43
CA ASP A 248 21.26 -16.37 -24.32
C ASP A 248 22.51 -15.70 -23.74
N LYS A 249 22.64 -14.39 -23.89
CA LYS A 249 23.83 -13.66 -23.46
C LYS A 249 23.73 -13.29 -21.99
N GLU A 250 24.74 -13.66 -21.19
CA GLU A 250 24.82 -13.17 -19.81
C GLU A 250 24.88 -11.64 -19.71
N GLY A 251 24.29 -11.09 -18.66
CA GLY A 251 24.26 -9.67 -18.38
C GLY A 251 22.85 -9.15 -18.14
N VAL A 252 22.72 -7.82 -18.14
CA VAL A 252 21.45 -7.13 -17.95
C VAL A 252 20.85 -6.78 -19.30
N HIS A 253 19.62 -7.24 -19.51
CA HIS A 253 18.81 -6.96 -20.70
C HIS A 253 17.65 -6.04 -20.34
N ARG A 254 17.38 -5.05 -21.21
CA ARG A 254 16.30 -4.09 -21.01
C ARG A 254 15.19 -4.35 -22.03
N ILE A 255 14.00 -4.67 -21.54
CA ILE A 255 12.80 -4.88 -22.32
C ILE A 255 12.03 -3.57 -22.38
N PHE A 256 11.60 -3.21 -23.58
CA PHE A 256 10.77 -2.04 -23.84
C PHE A 256 9.48 -2.46 -24.55
N CYS A 257 8.39 -1.80 -24.18
CA CYS A 257 7.10 -1.88 -24.84
C CYS A 257 6.65 -0.47 -25.18
N ILE A 258 6.15 -0.25 -26.40
CA ILE A 258 5.65 1.05 -26.83
C ILE A 258 4.45 0.86 -27.76
N ASP A 259 3.41 1.68 -27.59
CA ASP A 259 2.27 1.69 -28.49
C ASP A 259 2.61 2.31 -29.86
N GLU A 260 1.64 2.29 -30.78
CA GLU A 260 1.82 2.90 -32.10
C GLU A 260 2.02 4.41 -32.04
N SER A 261 1.38 5.10 -31.08
CA SER A 261 1.47 6.56 -30.93
C SER A 261 2.80 7.03 -30.33
N GLY A 262 3.51 6.13 -29.63
CA GLY A 262 4.72 6.44 -28.89
C GLY A 262 4.48 7.08 -27.52
N LYS A 263 3.22 7.26 -27.10
CA LYS A 263 2.84 7.92 -25.85
C LYS A 263 2.76 6.95 -24.68
N VAL A 264 2.36 5.71 -24.93
CA VAL A 264 2.17 4.69 -23.90
C VAL A 264 3.33 3.73 -23.96
N SER A 265 4.10 3.64 -22.89
CA SER A 265 5.31 2.82 -22.86
C SER A 265 5.55 2.15 -21.53
N GLY A 266 6.40 1.12 -21.57
CA GLY A 266 6.87 0.39 -20.41
C GLY A 266 8.32 -0.04 -20.58
N ARG A 267 9.04 -0.16 -19.46
CA ARG A 267 10.41 -0.64 -19.42
C ARG A 267 10.61 -1.61 -18.26
N SER A 268 11.34 -2.69 -18.49
CA SER A 268 11.73 -3.65 -17.45
C SER A 268 13.11 -4.24 -17.71
N GLU A 269 13.73 -4.75 -16.65
CA GLU A 269 15.11 -5.24 -16.63
C GLU A 269 15.13 -6.71 -16.23
N VAL A 270 15.85 -7.54 -17.00
CA VAL A 270 16.11 -8.96 -16.75
C VAL A 270 17.62 -9.15 -16.55
N VAL A 271 18.01 -9.94 -15.56
CA VAL A 271 19.39 -10.40 -15.38
C VAL A 271 19.50 -11.83 -15.90
N VAL A 272 20.38 -12.05 -16.86
CA VAL A 272 20.72 -13.38 -17.40
C VAL A 272 22.06 -13.81 -16.80
N THR A 273 22.07 -14.93 -16.07
CA THR A 273 23.26 -15.44 -15.37
C THR A 273 23.17 -16.94 -15.11
N GLU A 274 24.26 -17.67 -15.32
CA GLU A 274 24.36 -19.08 -14.94
C GLU A 274 24.31 -19.30 -13.42
N ASP A 275 24.78 -18.32 -12.64
CA ASP A 275 24.83 -18.36 -11.17
C ASP A 275 23.48 -18.04 -10.50
N LYS A 276 22.36 -18.34 -11.18
CA LYS A 276 21.01 -18.16 -10.63
C LYS A 276 20.77 -19.13 -9.47
N LYS A 277 20.95 -18.67 -8.24
CA LYS A 277 20.65 -19.44 -7.01
C LYS A 277 19.16 -19.42 -6.64
N PHE A 278 18.47 -18.30 -6.83
CA PHE A 278 17.07 -18.12 -6.43
C PHE A 278 16.27 -17.39 -7.50
N ASN A 279 14.95 -17.52 -7.45
CA ASN A 279 14.03 -16.62 -8.11
C ASN A 279 13.77 -15.40 -7.22
N TYR A 280 13.42 -14.28 -7.85
CA TYR A 280 13.17 -13.00 -7.22
C TYR A 280 11.70 -12.66 -7.39
N PHE A 281 10.92 -12.87 -6.33
CA PHE A 281 9.48 -12.66 -6.33
C PHE A 281 9.14 -11.34 -5.65
N TRP A 282 8.23 -10.58 -6.24
CA TRP A 282 7.81 -9.27 -5.75
C TRP A 282 6.41 -9.32 -5.17
N GLY A 283 6.23 -8.73 -3.99
CA GLY A 283 4.94 -8.73 -3.32
C GLY A 283 4.67 -7.50 -2.48
N GLU A 284 3.44 -7.48 -1.98
CA GLU A 284 2.82 -6.46 -1.13
C GLU A 284 2.01 -7.19 -0.04
N ILE A 285 2.34 -6.98 1.24
CA ILE A 285 1.76 -7.77 2.33
C ILE A 285 1.06 -6.93 3.41
N HIS A 286 1.01 -5.61 3.24
CA HIS A 286 0.42 -4.71 4.23
C HIS A 286 -0.59 -3.70 3.62
N PRO A 287 -1.59 -4.12 2.83
CA PRO A 287 -2.74 -3.30 2.49
C PRO A 287 -3.92 -3.52 3.47
N HIS A 288 -4.78 -2.53 3.56
CA HIS A 288 -6.04 -2.54 4.31
C HIS A 288 -7.23 -2.55 3.36
N THR A 289 -8.29 -3.21 3.77
CA THR A 289 -9.55 -3.33 3.02
C THR A 289 -10.65 -2.49 3.66
N GLU A 290 -11.83 -2.47 3.04
CA GLU A 290 -13.03 -1.84 3.61
C GLU A 290 -13.54 -2.49 4.92
N ILE A 291 -13.02 -3.67 5.29
CA ILE A 291 -13.28 -4.29 6.60
C ILE A 291 -12.67 -3.42 7.70
N SER A 292 -11.43 -2.97 7.49
CA SER A 292 -10.77 -1.98 8.32
C SER A 292 -10.98 -0.58 7.75
N ASP A 293 -9.98 0.28 7.87
CA ASP A 293 -9.99 1.67 7.42
C ASP A 293 -9.44 1.88 6.00
N GLY A 294 -9.36 0.79 5.22
CA GLY A 294 -8.97 0.79 3.82
C GLY A 294 -10.14 0.95 2.83
N ILE A 295 -9.82 0.80 1.53
CA ILE A 295 -10.82 0.76 0.44
C ILE A 295 -10.84 -0.59 -0.23
N GLY A 296 -11.99 -0.95 -0.83
CA GLY A 296 -12.15 -2.15 -1.64
C GLY A 296 -12.19 -3.43 -0.81
N GLY A 297 -12.88 -4.44 -1.33
CA GLY A 297 -12.98 -5.74 -0.68
C GLY A 297 -11.75 -6.63 -0.90
N ALA A 298 -11.63 -7.71 -0.12
CA ALA A 298 -10.52 -8.66 -0.24
C ALA A 298 -10.35 -9.25 -1.66
N ASP A 299 -11.46 -9.51 -2.35
CA ASP A 299 -11.47 -9.95 -3.75
C ASP A 299 -10.84 -8.94 -4.70
N GLU A 300 -11.18 -7.65 -4.54
CA GLU A 300 -10.69 -6.59 -5.41
C GLU A 300 -9.17 -6.40 -5.24
N HIS A 301 -8.68 -6.46 -4.00
CA HIS A 301 -7.26 -6.39 -3.67
C HIS A 301 -6.46 -7.52 -4.34
N TYR A 302 -6.83 -8.78 -4.10
CA TYR A 302 -6.08 -9.90 -4.68
C TYR A 302 -6.17 -9.94 -6.21
N LYS A 303 -7.34 -9.62 -6.77
CA LYS A 303 -7.51 -9.55 -8.23
C LYS A 303 -6.63 -8.46 -8.83
N TYR A 304 -6.60 -7.28 -8.23
CA TYR A 304 -5.75 -6.18 -8.68
C TYR A 304 -4.27 -6.54 -8.58
N ALA A 305 -3.82 -7.08 -7.44
CA ALA A 305 -2.44 -7.50 -7.23
C ALA A 305 -1.95 -8.49 -8.30
N ARG A 306 -2.77 -9.51 -8.59
CA ARG A 306 -2.44 -10.57 -9.56
C ARG A 306 -2.52 -10.11 -11.01
N ASP A 307 -3.61 -9.41 -11.37
CA ASP A 307 -4.00 -9.19 -12.77
C ASP A 307 -3.63 -7.79 -13.29
N VAL A 308 -3.42 -6.82 -12.40
CA VAL A 308 -3.17 -5.41 -12.77
C VAL A 308 -1.77 -4.95 -12.34
N ALA A 309 -1.46 -5.05 -11.05
CA ALA A 309 -0.12 -4.76 -10.53
C ALA A 309 0.93 -5.81 -10.94
N LEU A 310 0.46 -7.01 -11.32
CA LEU A 310 1.28 -8.14 -11.74
C LEU A 310 2.35 -8.49 -10.70
N LEU A 311 1.93 -8.56 -9.43
CA LEU A 311 2.73 -9.08 -8.33
C LEU A 311 2.82 -10.61 -8.39
N ASP A 312 3.83 -11.14 -7.71
CA ASP A 312 4.03 -12.58 -7.57
C ASP A 312 3.35 -13.10 -6.30
N PHE A 313 3.23 -12.29 -5.25
CA PHE A 313 2.52 -12.67 -4.04
C PHE A 313 1.93 -11.47 -3.28
N GLY A 314 1.03 -11.75 -2.35
CA GLY A 314 0.54 -10.73 -1.42
C GLY A 314 -0.26 -11.27 -0.24
N ALA A 315 -0.57 -10.38 0.70
CA ALA A 315 -1.34 -10.66 1.91
C ALA A 315 -2.22 -9.46 2.24
N ILE A 316 -3.42 -9.69 2.75
CA ILE A 316 -4.24 -8.65 3.40
C ILE A 316 -3.84 -8.60 4.87
N ALA A 317 -3.79 -7.41 5.44
CA ALA A 317 -3.37 -7.19 6.83
C ALA A 317 -4.31 -6.22 7.54
N ASP A 318 -5.62 -6.43 7.42
CA ASP A 318 -6.59 -5.64 8.18
C ASP A 318 -6.34 -5.72 9.69
N HIS A 319 -6.64 -4.63 10.39
CA HIS A 319 -6.53 -4.54 11.83
C HIS A 319 -7.40 -5.58 12.54
N ASN A 320 -6.83 -6.28 13.53
CA ASN A 320 -7.53 -7.29 14.33
C ASN A 320 -8.81 -6.76 15.00
N TYR A 321 -8.82 -5.52 15.51
CA TYR A 321 -10.00 -4.91 16.11
C TYR A 321 -11.12 -4.64 15.08
N SER A 322 -10.77 -4.22 13.86
CA SER A 322 -11.76 -4.03 12.79
C SER A 322 -12.35 -5.36 12.33
N ILE A 323 -11.54 -6.42 12.29
CA ILE A 323 -12.01 -7.77 12.00
C ILE A 323 -13.00 -8.25 13.08
N GLU A 324 -12.69 -8.01 14.36
CA GLU A 324 -13.57 -8.35 15.48
C GLU A 324 -14.91 -7.58 15.44
N GLU A 325 -14.86 -6.29 15.11
CA GLU A 325 -16.06 -5.45 14.97
C GLU A 325 -16.95 -5.84 13.76
N ASN A 326 -16.41 -6.60 12.81
CA ASN A 326 -17.11 -7.11 11.63
C ASN A 326 -17.18 -8.65 11.65
N PRO A 327 -18.11 -9.26 12.42
CA PRO A 327 -18.19 -10.72 12.56
C PRO A 327 -18.23 -11.47 11.23
N GLY A 328 -17.41 -12.53 11.11
CA GLY A 328 -17.27 -13.34 9.90
C GLY A 328 -16.30 -12.79 8.85
N SER A 329 -15.76 -11.58 9.05
CA SER A 329 -14.79 -10.97 8.13
C SER A 329 -13.44 -11.73 8.10
N TRP A 330 -13.02 -12.36 9.20
CA TRP A 330 -11.82 -13.21 9.18
C TRP A 330 -11.96 -14.43 8.25
N GLU A 331 -13.12 -15.07 8.28
CA GLU A 331 -13.47 -16.15 7.34
C GLU A 331 -13.55 -15.62 5.90
N GLU A 332 -14.09 -14.43 5.69
CA GLU A 332 -14.14 -13.79 4.37
C GLU A 332 -12.73 -13.56 3.78
N ILE A 333 -11.82 -12.95 4.56
CA ILE A 333 -10.42 -12.76 4.18
C ILE A 333 -9.73 -14.11 3.94
N THR A 334 -9.98 -15.08 4.81
CA THR A 334 -9.44 -16.45 4.69
C THR A 334 -9.85 -17.10 3.37
N GLU A 335 -11.13 -17.01 2.99
CA GLU A 335 -11.64 -17.61 1.77
C GLU A 335 -11.16 -16.88 0.52
N ALA A 336 -11.05 -15.54 0.56
CA ALA A 336 -10.41 -14.77 -0.51
C ALA A 336 -8.94 -15.20 -0.68
N THR A 337 -8.16 -15.26 0.41
CA THR A 337 -6.77 -15.72 0.41
C THR A 337 -6.65 -17.07 -0.32
N LYS A 338 -7.42 -18.09 0.10
CA LYS A 338 -7.40 -19.41 -0.55
C LYS A 338 -7.77 -19.37 -2.03
N ARG A 339 -8.79 -18.57 -2.39
CA ARG A 339 -9.33 -18.48 -3.76
C ARG A 339 -8.32 -17.93 -4.76
N TYR A 340 -7.51 -16.96 -4.36
CA TYR A 340 -6.52 -16.35 -5.26
C TYR A 340 -5.16 -17.05 -5.24
N ASN A 341 -4.91 -17.94 -4.28
CA ASN A 341 -3.70 -18.75 -4.30
C ASN A 341 -3.62 -19.62 -5.56
N GLN A 342 -2.61 -19.38 -6.37
CA GLN A 342 -2.30 -20.14 -7.57
C GLN A 342 -0.78 -20.39 -7.60
N PRO A 343 -0.29 -21.47 -6.95
CA PRO A 343 1.12 -21.83 -6.96
C PRO A 343 1.73 -21.77 -8.37
N GLY A 344 2.90 -21.13 -8.48
CA GLY A 344 3.59 -20.88 -9.74
C GLY A 344 3.12 -19.63 -10.51
N LYS A 345 2.00 -18.99 -10.10
CA LYS A 345 1.46 -17.78 -10.74
C LYS A 345 1.25 -16.62 -9.77
N PHE A 346 0.68 -16.91 -8.60
CA PHE A 346 0.42 -15.94 -7.54
C PHE A 346 0.31 -16.66 -6.19
N ALA A 347 1.15 -16.32 -5.22
CA ALA A 347 1.06 -16.87 -3.87
C ALA A 347 0.33 -15.90 -2.94
N SER A 348 -0.65 -16.38 -2.19
CA SER A 348 -1.35 -15.57 -1.18
C SER A 348 -0.98 -16.04 0.22
N LEU A 349 -0.68 -15.11 1.12
CA LEU A 349 -0.41 -15.41 2.53
C LEU A 349 -1.59 -14.97 3.40
N PHE A 350 -1.80 -15.69 4.51
CA PHE A 350 -2.70 -15.26 5.57
C PHE A 350 -1.96 -14.18 6.37
N GLY A 351 -2.62 -13.03 6.57
CA GLY A 351 -2.08 -11.88 7.26
C GLY A 351 -3.12 -11.22 8.17
N MET A 352 -2.65 -10.49 9.16
CA MET A 352 -3.44 -9.64 10.05
C MET A 352 -2.51 -8.63 10.69
N GLU A 353 -2.97 -7.40 10.88
CA GLU A 353 -2.25 -6.44 11.70
C GLU A 353 -2.72 -6.53 13.15
N VAL A 354 -1.77 -6.71 14.06
CA VAL A 354 -2.02 -6.75 15.49
C VAL A 354 -1.76 -5.37 16.06
N ALA A 355 -2.85 -4.70 16.44
CA ALA A 355 -2.80 -3.53 17.29
C ALA A 355 -3.10 -3.93 18.74
N THR A 356 -2.31 -3.41 19.68
CA THR A 356 -2.44 -3.76 21.11
C THR A 356 -3.44 -2.87 21.86
N SER A 357 -4.14 -1.96 21.17
CA SER A 357 -5.28 -1.19 21.72
C SER A 357 -6.32 -0.84 20.65
N THR A 358 -7.61 -0.94 20.99
CA THR A 358 -8.79 -0.71 20.13
C THR A 358 -9.13 0.76 19.86
N VAL A 359 -8.63 1.66 20.69
CA VAL A 359 -8.73 3.10 20.50
C VAL A 359 -7.34 3.55 20.13
N CYS A 360 -7.20 4.34 19.06
CA CYS A 360 -5.94 4.97 18.72
C CYS A 360 -5.16 5.39 19.97
N ASN A 361 -3.88 5.04 20.02
CA ASN A 361 -2.86 5.76 20.76
C ASN A 361 -2.84 5.65 22.30
N ILE A 362 -2.80 4.45 22.91
CA ILE A 362 -2.35 4.37 24.32
C ILE A 362 -1.32 3.24 24.54
N GLY A 363 -0.04 3.59 24.34
CA GLY A 363 1.13 2.82 24.80
C GLY A 363 2.19 2.57 23.72
N ASP A 364 3.44 2.38 24.13
CA ASP A 364 4.61 2.10 23.25
C ASP A 364 4.71 0.61 22.83
N ASN A 365 3.57 -0.06 22.77
CA ASN A 365 3.46 -1.48 22.47
C ASN A 365 3.54 -1.75 20.95
N GLY A 366 3.38 -0.73 20.10
CA GLY A 366 3.54 -0.80 18.65
C GLY A 366 2.47 -1.60 17.92
N HIS A 367 2.39 -1.38 16.60
CA HIS A 367 1.71 -2.28 15.68
C HIS A 367 2.72 -3.24 15.03
N PHE A 368 2.26 -4.45 14.76
CA PHE A 368 3.01 -5.41 13.98
C PHE A 368 2.08 -6.29 13.16
N ASN A 369 2.55 -6.67 11.99
CA ASN A 369 1.85 -7.62 11.13
C ASN A 369 2.27 -9.05 11.44
N VAL A 370 1.33 -9.98 11.34
CA VAL A 370 1.60 -11.42 11.50
C VAL A 370 1.22 -12.17 10.23
N TYR A 371 2.08 -13.11 9.81
CA TYR A 371 1.88 -13.84 8.56
C TYR A 371 2.09 -15.34 8.68
N SER A 372 1.36 -16.08 7.84
CA SER A 372 1.53 -17.53 7.65
C SER A 372 1.10 -17.99 6.26
N HIS A 373 1.62 -19.14 5.84
CA HIS A 373 1.17 -19.85 4.65
C HIS A 373 -0.05 -20.77 4.93
N LYS A 374 -0.43 -20.91 6.21
CA LYS A 374 -1.61 -21.65 6.67
C LYS A 374 -2.51 -20.73 7.47
N LYS A 375 -3.83 -20.96 7.40
CA LYS A 375 -4.79 -20.28 8.30
C LYS A 375 -4.33 -20.51 9.74
N PHE A 376 -4.33 -19.44 10.52
CA PHE A 376 -4.01 -19.45 11.94
C PHE A 376 -5.22 -18.97 12.76
N PRO A 377 -5.25 -19.26 14.08
CA PRO A 377 -6.30 -18.75 14.96
C PRO A 377 -6.31 -17.22 14.97
N PHE A 378 -7.50 -16.64 14.85
CA PHE A 378 -7.69 -15.19 14.98
C PHE A 378 -7.29 -14.75 16.40
N LEU A 379 -6.53 -13.65 16.48
CA LEU A 379 -6.25 -12.98 17.75
C LEU A 379 -7.21 -11.77 17.86
N PRO A 380 -8.20 -11.80 18.77
CA PRO A 380 -9.08 -10.66 19.00
C PRO A 380 -8.31 -9.45 19.51
N SER A 381 -8.97 -8.30 19.53
CA SER A 381 -8.35 -7.09 20.04
C SER A 381 -8.01 -7.24 21.53
N ASN A 382 -6.81 -6.81 21.92
CA ASN A 382 -6.39 -6.85 23.32
C ASN A 382 -6.99 -5.66 24.10
N SER A 383 -8.31 -5.64 24.20
CA SER A 383 -9.05 -4.56 24.90
C SER A 383 -8.69 -4.47 26.39
N GLU A 384 -8.19 -5.56 26.99
CA GLU A 384 -7.70 -5.64 28.37
C GLU A 384 -6.28 -5.07 28.55
N ARG A 385 -5.58 -4.73 27.46
CA ARG A 385 -4.19 -4.23 27.43
C ARG A 385 -3.18 -5.15 28.11
N ASP A 386 -3.44 -6.46 28.10
CA ASP A 386 -2.52 -7.46 28.62
C ASP A 386 -1.41 -7.74 27.60
N PHE A 387 -0.31 -6.99 27.72
CA PHE A 387 0.81 -7.15 26.81
C PHE A 387 1.49 -8.52 26.94
N ASP A 388 1.47 -9.14 28.12
CA ASP A 388 2.07 -10.46 28.34
C ASP A 388 1.29 -11.53 27.57
N ALA A 389 -0.05 -11.45 27.54
CA ALA A 389 -0.88 -12.34 26.72
C ALA A 389 -0.56 -12.24 25.22
N VAL A 390 -0.19 -11.05 24.73
CA VAL A 390 0.26 -10.87 23.32
C VAL A 390 1.59 -11.57 23.09
N LEU A 391 2.54 -11.47 24.03
CA LEU A 391 3.83 -12.15 23.95
C LEU A 391 3.67 -13.68 24.02
N GLU A 392 2.83 -14.19 24.92
CA GLU A 392 2.51 -15.62 25.01
C GLU A 392 1.90 -16.16 23.72
N TRP A 393 0.97 -15.40 23.12
CA TRP A 393 0.38 -15.75 21.84
C TRP A 393 1.43 -15.74 20.72
N MET A 394 2.31 -14.73 20.67
CA MET A 394 3.40 -14.67 19.69
C MET A 394 4.31 -15.90 19.79
N GLU A 395 4.75 -16.25 21.00
CA GLU A 395 5.60 -17.41 21.28
C GLU A 395 4.95 -18.72 20.82
N GLY A 396 3.66 -18.91 21.10
CA GLY A 396 2.92 -20.12 20.75
C GLY A 396 2.51 -20.25 19.27
N SER A 397 2.59 -19.18 18.48
CA SER A 397 1.94 -19.11 17.16
C SER A 397 2.78 -19.66 15.99
N GLY A 398 4.11 -19.64 16.08
CA GLY A 398 5.00 -20.01 14.97
C GLY A 398 4.85 -19.15 13.70
N LEU A 399 4.23 -17.97 13.84
CA LEU A 399 4.00 -16.99 12.78
C LEU A 399 5.24 -16.15 12.52
N VAL A 400 5.23 -15.40 11.42
CA VAL A 400 6.22 -14.34 11.17
C VAL A 400 5.62 -13.02 11.58
N ALA A 401 6.11 -12.44 12.69
CA ALA A 401 5.74 -11.10 13.13
C ALA A 401 6.70 -10.05 12.56
N ILE A 402 6.16 -8.93 12.09
CA ILE A 402 6.91 -7.84 11.45
C ILE A 402 6.44 -6.50 12.03
N PRO A 403 7.27 -5.80 12.82
CA PRO A 403 6.95 -4.46 13.30
C PRO A 403 7.05 -3.47 12.16
N HIS A 404 6.15 -2.47 12.14
CA HIS A 404 6.09 -1.43 11.12
C HIS A 404 5.83 -0.06 11.74
N HIS A 405 6.11 0.99 10.96
CA HIS A 405 6.03 2.41 11.36
C HIS A 405 6.48 2.69 12.81
N THR A 406 7.55 2.03 13.26
CA THR A 406 7.93 1.94 14.68
C THR A 406 8.32 3.28 15.32
N LEU A 407 8.64 4.29 14.52
CA LEU A 407 8.91 5.66 14.99
C LEU A 407 7.64 6.52 15.11
N TYR A 408 6.46 6.01 14.77
CA TYR A 408 5.21 6.77 14.81
C TYR A 408 4.77 7.08 16.24
N SER A 409 4.31 8.30 16.51
CA SER A 409 3.83 8.74 17.82
C SER A 409 2.51 8.08 18.19
N GLY A 410 2.49 7.32 19.29
CA GLY A 410 1.30 6.62 19.79
C GLY A 410 1.08 5.23 19.18
N MET A 411 1.83 4.85 18.14
CA MET A 411 1.79 3.53 17.48
C MET A 411 3.21 2.95 17.29
N GLY A 412 4.20 3.56 17.93
CA GLY A 412 5.60 3.18 17.85
C GLY A 412 5.92 1.98 18.74
N MET A 413 7.08 1.38 18.51
CA MET A 413 7.49 0.15 19.17
C MET A 413 8.76 0.34 19.98
N ASP A 414 8.71 0.11 21.29
CA ASP A 414 9.88 0.03 22.16
C ASP A 414 10.47 -1.39 22.16
N PHE A 415 11.61 -1.58 21.50
CA PHE A 415 12.30 -2.87 21.42
C PHE A 415 12.91 -3.33 22.75
N GLY A 416 12.97 -2.48 23.77
CA GLY A 416 13.38 -2.88 25.12
C GLY A 416 12.40 -3.85 25.79
N ARG A 417 11.15 -3.93 25.31
CA ARG A 417 10.06 -4.70 25.91
C ARG A 417 9.84 -6.08 25.28
N TYR A 418 10.53 -6.38 24.18
CA TYR A 418 10.36 -7.60 23.42
C TYR A 418 11.56 -8.53 23.54
N PRO A 419 11.36 -9.87 23.51
CA PRO A 419 12.46 -10.82 23.43
C PRO A 419 13.19 -10.68 22.08
N LYS A 420 14.50 -10.96 22.04
CA LYS A 420 15.36 -10.67 20.88
C LYS A 420 15.03 -11.45 19.60
N ASP A 421 14.26 -12.52 19.75
CA ASP A 421 13.77 -13.39 18.68
C ASP A 421 12.29 -13.16 18.33
N ALA A 422 11.61 -12.19 18.96
CA ALA A 422 10.20 -11.86 18.69
C ALA A 422 9.91 -11.56 17.22
N PHE A 423 10.85 -10.91 16.54
CA PHE A 423 10.66 -10.38 15.20
C PHE A 423 11.82 -10.83 14.29
N PRO A 424 11.58 -11.76 13.34
CA PRO A 424 12.59 -12.14 12.36
C PRO A 424 12.78 -11.08 11.25
N LEU A 425 11.85 -10.14 11.09
CA LEU A 425 11.84 -9.13 10.05
C LEU A 425 11.46 -7.77 10.63
N PHE A 426 11.69 -6.70 9.86
CA PHE A 426 11.34 -5.31 10.19
C PHE A 426 10.85 -4.61 8.91
N GLU A 427 9.69 -3.96 8.97
CA GLU A 427 9.18 -3.12 7.88
C GLU A 427 9.80 -1.72 7.97
N ILE A 428 10.83 -1.48 7.15
CA ILE A 428 11.65 -0.28 7.23
C ILE A 428 10.96 0.96 6.65
N PHE A 429 10.03 0.74 5.73
CA PHE A 429 9.42 1.79 4.94
C PHE A 429 7.99 1.42 4.54
N SER A 430 7.10 2.41 4.68
CA SER A 430 5.75 2.39 4.11
C SER A 430 5.35 3.78 3.62
N SER A 431 4.09 3.95 3.24
CA SER A 431 3.52 5.25 2.89
C SER A 431 3.65 6.31 4.00
N HIS A 432 3.81 5.87 5.26
CA HIS A 432 4.10 6.73 6.41
C HIS A 432 5.52 7.28 6.43
N GLY A 433 6.49 6.62 5.79
CA GLY A 433 7.90 7.00 5.82
C GLY A 433 8.82 5.90 6.30
N CYS A 434 10.05 6.30 6.64
CA CYS A 434 11.16 5.41 6.95
C CYS A 434 11.46 5.38 8.45
N SER A 435 11.56 4.16 9.01
CA SER A 435 11.96 3.90 10.41
C SER A 435 13.42 3.45 10.56
N GLU A 436 14.27 3.67 9.55
CA GLU A 436 15.68 3.26 9.59
C GLU A 436 16.43 3.91 10.77
N TYR A 437 16.29 5.22 10.93
CA TYR A 437 16.86 6.05 12.02
C TYR A 437 16.04 7.33 12.18
N TYR A 438 16.15 8.01 13.32
CA TYR A 438 15.30 9.15 13.70
C TYR A 438 15.30 10.31 12.68
N ASP A 439 16.48 10.83 12.33
CA ASP A 439 16.62 11.97 11.41
C ASP A 439 16.63 11.58 9.91
N ASN A 440 15.91 10.52 9.54
CA ASN A 440 15.87 10.08 8.15
C ASN A 440 15.27 11.18 7.23
N PRO A 441 15.83 11.43 6.03
CA PRO A 441 15.25 12.38 5.08
C PRO A 441 13.82 12.05 4.67
N ARG A 442 13.43 10.77 4.75
CA ARG A 442 12.07 10.25 4.55
C ARG A 442 11.39 9.87 5.86
N ARG A 443 11.70 10.58 6.95
CA ARG A 443 11.11 10.33 8.27
C ARG A 443 9.59 10.37 8.26
N ILE A 444 9.01 9.58 9.16
CA ILE A 444 7.59 9.65 9.49
C ILE A 444 7.25 11.06 9.99
N LYS A 445 6.11 11.61 9.58
CA LYS A 445 5.72 12.99 9.89
C LYS A 445 5.45 13.20 11.38
N TYR A 446 4.72 12.25 11.96
CA TYR A 446 4.31 12.27 13.36
C TYR A 446 5.19 11.31 14.15
N GLN A 447 6.47 11.65 14.30
CA GLN A 447 7.40 10.80 15.03
C GLN A 447 7.33 11.01 16.54
N ASP A 448 7.52 9.91 17.27
CA ASP A 448 7.99 9.93 18.64
C ASP A 448 9.52 9.93 18.65
N LEU A 449 10.12 10.83 19.43
CA LEU A 449 11.57 10.91 19.60
C LEU A 449 12.07 10.07 20.80
N GLY A 450 11.22 9.23 21.39
CA GLY A 450 11.64 8.22 22.37
C GLY A 450 12.69 7.25 21.78
N GLU A 451 13.73 6.96 22.57
CA GLU A 451 14.81 6.03 22.21
C GLU A 451 14.32 4.57 22.08
N GLY A 452 15.08 3.72 21.37
CA GLY A 452 14.83 2.28 21.34
C GLY A 452 13.80 1.82 20.31
N ARG A 453 13.53 2.61 19.27
CA ARG A 453 12.40 2.40 18.35
C ARG A 453 12.75 2.28 16.88
N SER A 454 13.93 2.76 16.48
CA SER A 454 14.37 2.66 15.09
C SER A 454 14.88 1.26 14.75
N LEU A 455 15.01 0.97 13.46
CA LEU A 455 15.74 -0.22 13.01
C LEU A 455 17.16 -0.24 13.59
N TYR A 456 17.83 0.93 13.67
CA TYR A 456 19.18 1.02 14.22
C TYR A 456 19.24 0.58 15.68
N ASP A 457 18.24 0.96 16.49
CA ASP A 457 18.16 0.55 17.88
C ASP A 457 17.94 -0.95 18.00
N ALA A 458 17.01 -1.50 17.21
CA ALA A 458 16.73 -2.94 17.19
C ALA A 458 17.98 -3.76 16.83
N LEU A 459 18.65 -3.41 15.73
CA LEU A 459 19.83 -4.13 15.26
C LEU A 459 21.00 -4.02 16.26
N LYS A 460 21.25 -2.83 16.83
CA LYS A 460 22.29 -2.64 17.86
C LYS A 460 21.96 -3.39 19.15
N ALA A 461 20.69 -3.50 19.51
CA ALA A 461 20.25 -4.26 20.67
C ALA A 461 20.32 -5.79 20.47
N GLY A 462 20.63 -6.27 19.26
CA GLY A 462 20.83 -7.69 18.94
C GLY A 462 19.61 -8.40 18.35
N PHE A 463 18.59 -7.66 17.90
CA PHE A 463 17.50 -8.26 17.12
C PHE A 463 18.01 -8.65 15.73
N LYS A 464 18.04 -9.95 15.43
CA LYS A 464 18.50 -10.48 14.14
C LYS A 464 17.40 -10.42 13.09
N MET A 465 17.09 -9.21 12.64
CA MET A 465 15.99 -8.93 11.71
C MET A 465 16.46 -8.86 10.24
N GLY A 466 15.59 -9.32 9.34
CA GLY A 466 15.64 -8.99 7.92
C GLY A 466 14.84 -7.74 7.62
N ILE A 467 15.00 -7.18 6.43
CA ILE A 467 14.41 -5.89 6.06
C ILE A 467 13.38 -6.10 4.95
N VAL A 468 12.17 -5.60 5.18
CA VAL A 468 11.06 -5.57 4.21
C VAL A 468 10.49 -4.16 4.11
N ALA A 469 9.72 -3.90 3.06
CA ALA A 469 8.88 -2.72 2.94
C ALA A 469 7.54 -3.14 2.35
N SER A 470 6.51 -2.42 2.73
CA SER A 470 5.14 -2.58 2.22
C SER A 470 4.52 -1.20 2.07
N SER A 471 3.23 -1.15 1.74
CA SER A 471 2.54 0.08 1.46
C SER A 471 1.85 0.70 2.69
N ASP A 472 1.28 -0.11 3.57
CA ASP A 472 0.38 0.36 4.65
C ASP A 472 -0.79 1.17 4.06
N TYR A 473 -1.31 0.66 2.93
CA TYR A 473 -2.25 1.41 2.10
C TYR A 473 -3.68 1.23 2.56
N HIS A 474 -4.30 2.38 2.75
CA HIS A 474 -5.69 2.54 3.14
C HIS A 474 -6.55 3.14 2.01
N ASN A 475 -5.91 3.59 0.93
CA ASN A 475 -6.55 4.40 -0.11
C ASN A 475 -6.15 3.99 -1.53
N GLU A 476 -5.53 2.81 -1.66
CA GLU A 476 -5.25 2.12 -2.92
C GLU A 476 -5.50 0.61 -2.74
N LEU A 477 -5.62 -0.12 -3.86
CA LEU A 477 -5.66 -1.58 -3.84
C LEU A 477 -4.25 -2.17 -3.69
N MET A 478 -4.14 -3.42 -3.27
CA MET A 478 -2.88 -4.16 -3.06
C MET A 478 -1.94 -4.07 -4.28
N GLY A 479 -0.82 -3.38 -4.10
CA GLY A 479 0.16 -3.14 -5.15
C GLY A 479 -0.14 -1.96 -6.06
N GLY A 480 -1.14 -1.14 -5.71
CA GLY A 480 -1.23 0.24 -6.13
C GLY A 480 0.09 0.97 -5.85
N MET A 481 0.41 1.94 -6.69
CA MET A 481 1.71 2.63 -6.66
C MET A 481 1.53 4.11 -7.01
N LEU A 482 0.36 4.68 -6.75
CA LEU A 482 0.07 6.09 -7.00
C LEU A 482 0.85 6.95 -6.00
N LYS A 483 1.49 8.01 -6.50
CA LYS A 483 2.12 9.04 -5.64
C LYS A 483 1.04 9.97 -5.09
N LEU A 484 0.26 9.45 -4.16
CA LEU A 484 -0.95 10.06 -3.59
C LEU A 484 -0.73 11.47 -3.03
N GLN A 485 0.45 11.75 -2.48
CA GLN A 485 0.88 13.08 -2.03
C GLN A 485 0.73 14.19 -3.09
N ASN A 486 0.82 13.85 -4.38
CA ASN A 486 0.67 14.80 -5.48
C ASN A 486 -0.79 15.29 -5.64
N TYR A 487 -1.72 14.64 -4.95
CA TYR A 487 -3.16 14.90 -5.07
C TYR A 487 -3.84 15.15 -3.72
N ALA A 488 -3.04 15.54 -2.71
CA ALA A 488 -3.53 15.92 -1.40
C ALA A 488 -4.49 17.14 -1.49
N GLN A 489 -5.74 16.97 -1.04
CA GLN A 489 -6.76 18.02 -1.11
C GLN A 489 -6.77 18.95 0.12
N THR A 490 -6.20 18.50 1.26
CA THR A 490 -6.20 19.26 2.52
C THR A 490 -4.85 19.18 3.22
N ALA A 491 -4.59 20.08 4.19
CA ALA A 491 -3.41 19.95 5.06
C ALA A 491 -3.40 18.64 5.86
N TYR A 492 -4.58 18.04 6.10
CA TYR A 492 -4.74 16.75 6.77
C TYR A 492 -4.53 15.55 5.84
N SER A 493 -4.45 15.77 4.52
CA SER A 493 -4.10 14.77 3.50
C SER A 493 -2.60 14.41 3.49
N SER A 494 -1.90 14.61 4.61
CA SER A 494 -0.43 14.59 4.68
C SER A 494 0.14 13.53 5.63
N TYR A 495 -0.70 12.60 6.11
CA TYR A 495 -0.28 11.46 6.93
C TYR A 495 0.42 10.36 6.10
N PHE A 496 0.01 10.20 4.84
CA PHE A 496 0.71 9.37 3.86
C PHE A 496 1.60 10.28 3.01
N GLN A 497 2.89 10.24 3.31
CA GLN A 497 3.87 11.15 2.76
C GLN A 497 4.50 10.64 1.48
N PHE A 498 4.47 9.33 1.28
CA PHE A 498 5.21 8.66 0.24
C PHE A 498 4.35 7.63 -0.49
N ARG A 499 4.79 7.29 -1.71
CA ARG A 499 4.42 6.04 -2.36
C ARG A 499 4.78 4.87 -1.44
N GLY A 500 3.95 3.84 -1.43
CA GLY A 500 4.20 2.59 -0.71
C GLY A 500 5.45 1.85 -1.18
N GLY A 501 5.95 0.93 -0.36
CA GLY A 501 7.07 0.07 -0.69
C GLY A 501 6.66 -1.28 -1.25
N TYR A 502 7.61 -1.97 -1.87
CA TYR A 502 7.50 -3.40 -2.18
C TYR A 502 8.58 -4.19 -1.48
N LEU A 503 8.28 -5.46 -1.21
CA LEU A 503 9.27 -6.44 -0.82
C LEU A 503 9.63 -7.37 -1.97
N CYS A 504 10.91 -7.74 -2.04
CA CYS A 504 11.38 -8.84 -2.86
C CYS A 504 11.80 -10.01 -1.96
N VAL A 505 11.39 -11.22 -2.34
CA VAL A 505 11.73 -12.47 -1.65
C VAL A 505 12.54 -13.36 -2.57
N LEU A 506 13.61 -13.95 -2.02
CA LEU A 506 14.50 -14.89 -2.72
C LEU A 506 14.09 -16.32 -2.35
N ALA A 507 13.34 -16.97 -3.26
CA ALA A 507 12.81 -18.31 -3.08
C ALA A 507 13.06 -19.21 -4.30
N LYS A 508 12.98 -20.53 -4.11
CA LYS A 508 13.18 -21.50 -5.20
C LYS A 508 11.94 -21.59 -6.10
N GLU A 509 10.75 -21.54 -5.50
CA GLU A 509 9.46 -21.68 -6.18
C GLU A 509 8.48 -20.63 -5.69
N LEU A 510 7.49 -20.30 -6.53
CA LEU A 510 6.43 -19.38 -6.17
C LEU A 510 5.27 -20.12 -5.50
N THR A 511 5.43 -20.43 -4.22
CA THR A 511 4.39 -21.03 -3.37
C THR A 511 4.31 -20.28 -2.04
N PRO A 512 3.15 -20.24 -1.37
CA PRO A 512 3.04 -19.66 -0.03
C PRO A 512 4.08 -20.20 0.96
N GLU A 513 4.35 -21.51 0.91
CA GLU A 513 5.36 -22.19 1.73
C GLU A 513 6.77 -21.65 1.48
N CYS A 514 7.17 -21.55 0.22
CA CYS A 514 8.51 -21.09 -0.15
C CYS A 514 8.71 -19.60 0.11
N VAL A 515 7.67 -18.79 -0.09
CA VAL A 515 7.68 -17.37 0.27
C VAL A 515 7.85 -17.23 1.79
N MET A 516 7.05 -17.96 2.58
CA MET A 516 7.15 -17.92 4.05
C MET A 516 8.49 -18.45 4.58
N ASP A 517 9.06 -19.50 3.99
CA ASP A 517 10.40 -20.00 4.34
C ASP A 517 11.48 -18.93 4.11
N ALA A 518 11.40 -18.23 2.98
CA ALA A 518 12.36 -17.19 2.66
C ALA A 518 12.21 -15.97 3.58
N LEU A 519 10.98 -15.57 3.95
CA LEU A 519 10.73 -14.55 4.96
C LEU A 519 11.32 -14.95 6.33
N ARG A 520 11.06 -16.16 6.82
CA ARG A 520 11.64 -16.68 8.07
C ARG A 520 13.17 -16.68 8.07
N LYS A 521 13.77 -17.01 6.93
CA LYS A 521 15.23 -17.01 6.74
C LYS A 521 15.80 -15.65 6.35
N ARG A 522 14.98 -14.59 6.36
CA ARG A 522 15.37 -13.20 6.04
C ARG A 522 15.98 -13.04 4.64
N ARG A 523 15.66 -13.94 3.72
CA ARG A 523 16.08 -13.88 2.32
C ARG A 523 15.16 -12.95 1.54
N CYS A 524 15.17 -11.68 1.94
CA CYS A 524 14.31 -10.65 1.39
C CYS A 524 14.98 -9.28 1.45
N TYR A 525 14.40 -8.32 0.74
CA TYR A 525 14.84 -6.93 0.81
C TYR A 525 13.70 -5.97 0.47
N ALA A 526 13.86 -4.73 0.91
CA ALA A 526 12.90 -3.65 0.80
C ALA A 526 13.19 -2.72 -0.38
N THR A 527 12.14 -2.15 -0.97
CA THR A 527 12.21 -1.07 -1.96
C THR A 527 11.10 -0.04 -1.73
N THR A 528 11.27 1.19 -2.20
CA THR A 528 10.22 2.23 -2.14
C THR A 528 9.26 2.18 -3.34
N GLY A 529 9.06 0.99 -3.93
CA GLY A 529 8.07 0.72 -4.98
C GLY A 529 8.66 0.42 -6.37
N ASP A 530 9.94 0.70 -6.59
CA ASP A 530 10.65 0.29 -7.81
C ASP A 530 11.25 -1.11 -7.65
N LYS A 531 11.02 -2.00 -8.64
CA LYS A 531 11.49 -3.39 -8.63
C LYS A 531 13.00 -3.48 -8.95
N ILE A 532 13.85 -2.94 -8.08
CA ILE A 532 15.32 -2.89 -8.16
C ILE A 532 15.90 -4.26 -7.85
N VAL A 533 16.68 -4.85 -8.75
CA VAL A 533 17.29 -6.18 -8.51
C VAL A 533 18.62 -6.02 -7.76
N ILE A 534 18.77 -6.72 -6.64
CA ILE A 534 19.97 -6.63 -5.80
C ILE A 534 20.57 -8.02 -5.56
N PHE A 535 21.87 -8.15 -5.81
CA PHE A 535 22.70 -9.25 -5.35
C PHE A 535 23.62 -8.72 -4.27
N PHE A 536 23.61 -9.35 -3.10
CA PHE A 536 24.47 -8.99 -1.98
C PHE A 536 24.93 -10.25 -1.29
N GLU A 537 26.26 -10.42 -1.22
CA GLU A 537 26.88 -11.50 -0.48
C GLU A 537 28.16 -11.04 0.24
N ILE A 538 28.46 -11.71 1.35
CA ILE A 538 29.73 -11.60 2.06
C ILE A 538 30.32 -13.00 2.20
N ASN A 539 31.53 -13.22 1.72
CA ASN A 539 32.19 -14.54 1.75
C ASN A 539 31.32 -15.68 1.16
N GLY A 540 30.47 -15.37 0.17
CA GLY A 540 29.55 -16.33 -0.45
C GLY A 540 28.21 -16.54 0.28
N HIS A 541 28.03 -15.93 1.46
CA HIS A 541 26.77 -15.92 2.19
C HIS A 541 25.89 -14.75 1.76
N ILE A 542 24.62 -15.01 1.47
CA ILE A 542 23.68 -14.00 0.95
C ILE A 542 22.96 -13.26 2.08
N MET A 543 22.32 -12.14 1.74
CA MET A 543 21.41 -11.41 2.64
C MET A 543 20.51 -12.33 3.48
N GLY A 544 20.43 -12.05 4.79
CA GLY A 544 19.66 -12.81 5.77
C GLY A 544 20.44 -13.90 6.52
N GLU A 545 21.58 -14.34 5.97
CA GLU A 545 22.42 -15.39 6.55
C GLU A 545 23.35 -14.89 7.66
N THR A 546 23.87 -15.85 8.43
CA THR A 546 24.82 -15.64 9.52
C THR A 546 26.09 -16.42 9.25
N ILE A 547 27.24 -15.75 9.37
CA ILE A 547 28.57 -16.33 9.35
C ILE A 547 29.06 -16.41 10.79
N GLU A 548 29.29 -17.62 11.29
CA GLU A 548 29.90 -17.83 12.60
C GLU A 548 31.39 -18.10 12.45
N THR A 549 32.21 -17.48 13.30
CA THR A 549 33.66 -17.63 13.23
C THR A 549 34.32 -17.44 14.60
N GLU A 550 35.47 -18.08 14.81
CA GLU A 550 36.38 -17.80 15.94
C GLU A 550 37.56 -16.92 15.50
N ASN A 551 37.69 -16.66 14.19
CA ASN A 551 38.79 -15.88 13.62
C ASN A 551 38.48 -14.38 13.70
N GLU A 552 39.06 -13.70 14.68
CA GLU A 552 38.93 -12.24 14.84
C GLU A 552 39.46 -11.43 13.64
N TRP A 553 40.30 -12.03 12.78
CA TRP A 553 40.86 -11.45 11.57
C TRP A 553 40.19 -11.98 10.29
N LEU A 554 38.98 -12.56 10.38
CA LEU A 554 38.23 -12.95 9.19
C LEU A 554 38.00 -11.73 8.29
N ALA A 555 38.60 -11.73 7.11
CA ALA A 555 38.32 -10.73 6.08
C ALA A 555 36.93 -10.95 5.49
N ARG A 556 36.15 -9.87 5.33
CA ARG A 556 34.81 -9.91 4.73
C ARG A 556 34.92 -9.46 3.28
N GLU A 557 34.82 -10.40 2.36
CA GLU A 557 34.73 -10.16 0.91
C GLU A 557 33.28 -9.85 0.55
N VAL A 558 32.99 -8.55 0.41
CA VAL A 558 31.67 -8.04 0.09
C VAL A 558 31.53 -7.89 -1.41
N LYS A 559 30.44 -8.44 -1.97
CA LYS A 559 30.04 -8.23 -3.36
C LYS A 559 28.62 -7.68 -3.42
N VAL A 560 28.45 -6.61 -4.19
CA VAL A 560 27.16 -5.99 -4.44
C VAL A 560 26.98 -5.82 -5.94
N GLU A 561 25.84 -6.24 -6.48
CA GLU A 561 25.40 -5.92 -7.83
C GLU A 561 23.97 -5.38 -7.78
N VAL A 562 23.75 -4.22 -8.40
CA VAL A 562 22.47 -3.51 -8.36
C VAL A 562 22.03 -3.22 -9.79
N VAL A 563 20.78 -3.56 -10.12
CA VAL A 563 20.12 -3.23 -11.38
C VAL A 563 18.87 -2.40 -11.08
N GLY A 564 18.98 -1.10 -11.30
CA GLY A 564 17.93 -0.11 -11.07
C GLY A 564 16.99 0.08 -12.25
N LYS A 565 15.84 0.71 -11.97
CA LYS A 565 14.91 1.22 -12.99
C LYS A 565 15.41 2.54 -13.60
N LYS A 566 16.24 3.26 -12.83
CA LYS A 566 16.94 4.50 -13.20
C LYS A 566 18.41 4.40 -12.81
N ARG A 567 19.18 5.42 -13.22
CA ARG A 567 20.58 5.56 -12.82
C ARG A 567 20.68 5.52 -11.29
N ILE A 568 21.62 4.72 -10.79
CA ILE A 568 21.97 4.66 -9.38
C ILE A 568 22.70 5.96 -9.02
N GLU A 569 22.21 6.63 -7.99
CA GLU A 569 22.87 7.81 -7.43
C GLU A 569 23.94 7.38 -6.43
N LYS A 570 23.58 6.50 -5.50
CA LYS A 570 24.42 6.10 -4.38
C LYS A 570 24.19 4.64 -3.98
N ILE A 571 25.27 3.94 -3.65
CA ILE A 571 25.23 2.64 -2.96
C ILE A 571 26.10 2.77 -1.71
N GLU A 572 25.54 2.42 -0.55
CA GLU A 572 26.23 2.44 0.73
C GLU A 572 26.25 1.04 1.34
N LEU A 573 27.44 0.60 1.77
CA LEU A 573 27.57 -0.56 2.64
C LEU A 573 27.56 -0.06 4.08
N ILE A 574 26.55 -0.46 4.83
CA ILE A 574 26.39 -0.09 6.23
C ILE A 574 26.86 -1.25 7.11
N ARG A 575 27.79 -0.99 8.04
CA ARG A 575 28.20 -1.91 9.09
C ARG A 575 27.81 -1.32 10.44
N ASN A 576 27.04 -2.07 11.24
CA ASN A 576 26.69 -1.65 12.60
C ASN A 576 26.07 -0.24 12.64
N CYS A 577 25.19 0.03 11.66
CA CYS A 577 24.50 1.30 11.45
C CYS A 577 25.36 2.48 10.96
N GLU A 578 26.62 2.24 10.58
CA GLU A 578 27.52 3.27 10.02
C GLU A 578 27.96 2.92 8.59
N PRO A 579 27.98 3.89 7.65
CA PRO A 579 28.47 3.64 6.31
C PRO A 579 29.99 3.41 6.32
N VAL A 580 30.41 2.20 5.94
CA VAL A 580 31.84 1.84 5.78
C VAL A 580 32.32 1.97 4.33
N LEU A 581 31.39 2.06 3.39
CA LEU A 581 31.65 2.37 1.99
C LEU A 581 30.50 3.22 1.45
N ALA A 582 30.83 4.24 0.65
CA ALA A 582 29.87 4.98 -0.17
C ALA A 582 30.37 5.05 -1.62
N HIS A 583 29.63 4.46 -2.54
CA HIS A 583 29.88 4.49 -3.98
C HIS A 583 28.90 5.40 -4.67
N LYS A 584 29.41 6.29 -5.54
CA LYS A 584 28.57 7.13 -6.41
C LYS A 584 28.33 6.43 -7.74
N GLY A 585 27.08 6.09 -8.01
CA GLY A 585 26.68 5.39 -9.22
C GLY A 585 26.80 6.24 -10.48
N LYS A 586 27.10 5.60 -11.61
CA LYS A 586 27.28 6.22 -12.93
C LYS A 586 26.26 5.72 -13.96
N SER A 587 25.64 4.58 -13.69
CA SER A 587 24.68 3.91 -14.57
C SER A 587 23.52 3.31 -13.76
N ASP A 588 22.57 2.65 -14.43
CA ASP A 588 21.51 1.87 -13.80
C ASP A 588 21.95 0.44 -13.43
N HIS A 589 23.19 0.05 -13.74
CA HIS A 589 23.77 -1.26 -13.42
C HIS A 589 25.17 -1.11 -12.81
N GLU A 590 25.29 -1.31 -11.50
CA GLU A 590 26.53 -1.09 -10.77
C GLU A 590 27.00 -2.39 -10.09
N LYS A 591 28.32 -2.64 -10.13
CA LYS A 591 28.97 -3.75 -9.43
C LYS A 591 30.06 -3.21 -8.52
N ILE A 592 30.04 -3.62 -7.25
CA ILE A 592 30.97 -3.18 -6.22
C ILE A 592 31.59 -4.40 -5.56
N ARG A 593 32.90 -4.31 -5.29
CA ARG A 593 33.61 -5.22 -4.40
C ARG A 593 34.31 -4.43 -3.32
N PHE A 594 34.24 -4.92 -2.09
CA PHE A 594 34.88 -4.31 -0.94
C PHE A 594 35.39 -5.38 -0.01
N ARG A 595 36.61 -5.20 0.50
CA ARG A 595 37.23 -6.12 1.44
C ARG A 595 37.38 -5.39 2.77
N ASP A 596 36.66 -5.85 3.78
CA ASP A 596 36.78 -5.31 5.13
C ASP A 596 37.68 -6.21 5.99
N GLU A 597 38.80 -5.65 6.43
CA GLU A 597 39.83 -6.34 7.22
C GLU A 597 39.87 -5.86 8.68
N SER A 598 38.91 -5.03 9.09
CA SER A 598 38.84 -4.52 10.48
C SER A 598 38.76 -5.68 11.48
N ASN A 599 39.47 -5.62 12.61
CA ASN A 599 39.43 -6.68 13.61
C ASN A 599 38.02 -6.84 14.20
N LEU A 600 37.47 -8.06 14.20
CA LEU A 600 36.09 -8.32 14.66
C LEU A 600 35.90 -8.04 16.15
N ARG A 601 36.94 -8.13 16.99
CA ARG A 601 36.84 -7.74 18.41
C ARG A 601 36.67 -6.24 18.61
N GLU A 602 37.20 -5.44 17.68
CA GLU A 602 37.11 -3.98 17.75
C GLU A 602 35.79 -3.46 17.18
N VAL A 603 35.28 -4.10 16.11
CA VAL A 603 34.11 -3.61 15.40
C VAL A 603 32.80 -4.26 15.83
N SER A 604 32.82 -5.42 16.49
CA SER A 604 31.59 -6.11 16.89
C SER A 604 30.90 -5.47 18.09
N ILE A 605 29.57 -5.49 18.03
CA ILE A 605 28.68 -5.13 19.12
C ILE A 605 28.55 -6.34 20.05
N ALA A 606 28.66 -6.10 21.36
CA ALA A 606 28.37 -7.11 22.37
C ALA A 606 26.94 -6.92 22.89
N SER A 607 26.07 -7.91 22.66
CA SER A 607 24.72 -7.95 23.24
C SER A 607 24.30 -9.38 23.54
N ASN A 608 23.60 -9.58 24.66
CA ASN A 608 23.07 -10.87 25.12
C ASN A 608 24.09 -12.04 25.10
N GLY A 609 25.33 -11.77 25.50
CA GLY A 609 26.40 -12.78 25.54
C GLY A 609 27.03 -13.13 24.19
N GLU A 610 26.59 -12.49 23.10
CA GLU A 610 27.11 -12.67 21.75
C GLU A 610 27.93 -11.44 21.31
N MET A 611 28.96 -11.65 20.49
CA MET A 611 29.66 -10.57 19.77
C MET A 611 29.34 -10.69 18.29
N PHE A 612 28.73 -9.65 17.72
CA PHE A 612 28.34 -9.68 16.31
C PHE A 612 28.61 -8.36 15.59
N SER A 613 28.74 -8.45 14.28
CA SER A 613 28.62 -7.32 13.36
C SER A 613 27.59 -7.67 12.30
N PHE A 614 26.92 -6.68 11.74
CA PHE A 614 26.00 -6.90 10.62
C PHE A 614 26.27 -5.91 9.50
N TYR A 615 26.01 -6.35 8.28
CA TYR A 615 26.21 -5.56 7.06
C TYR A 615 24.94 -5.59 6.23
N TYR A 616 24.48 -4.43 5.78
CA TYR A 616 23.44 -4.35 4.75
C TYR A 616 23.76 -3.24 3.77
N VAL A 617 23.09 -3.27 2.62
CA VAL A 617 23.29 -2.31 1.55
C VAL A 617 22.10 -1.37 1.49
N ARG A 618 22.36 -0.06 1.42
CA ARG A 618 21.38 0.98 1.13
C ARG A 618 21.64 1.57 -0.26
N ILE A 619 20.61 1.66 -1.08
CA ILE A 619 20.69 2.13 -2.47
C ILE A 619 19.75 3.32 -2.65
N VAL A 620 20.20 4.31 -3.42
CA VAL A 620 19.40 5.46 -3.85
C VAL A 620 19.55 5.63 -5.36
N GLN A 621 18.43 5.71 -6.07
CA GLN A 621 18.36 6.10 -7.47
C GLN A 621 18.24 7.63 -7.60
N VAL A 622 18.54 8.18 -8.78
CA VAL A 622 18.47 9.62 -9.05
C VAL A 622 17.06 10.24 -8.95
N ASP A 623 16.01 9.43 -9.03
CA ASP A 623 14.63 9.84 -8.79
C ASP A 623 14.22 9.73 -7.31
N GLY A 624 15.20 9.44 -6.45
CA GLY A 624 15.06 9.32 -5.01
C GLY A 624 14.57 7.96 -4.55
N GLU A 625 14.11 7.06 -5.43
CA GLU A 625 13.67 5.72 -5.03
C GLU A 625 14.81 4.93 -4.40
N MET A 626 14.51 4.18 -3.34
CA MET A 626 15.50 3.54 -2.47
C MET A 626 15.28 2.02 -2.36
N ALA A 627 16.32 1.33 -1.92
CA ALA A 627 16.25 -0.07 -1.51
C ALA A 627 17.21 -0.41 -0.36
N TRP A 628 16.84 -1.42 0.42
CA TRP A 628 17.62 -1.93 1.56
C TRP A 628 17.65 -3.45 1.58
N THR A 629 18.84 -4.05 1.57
CA THR A 629 18.97 -5.51 1.70
C THR A 629 18.74 -5.96 3.14
N SER A 630 18.27 -7.19 3.36
CA SER A 630 18.43 -7.80 4.69
C SER A 630 19.92 -7.90 5.07
N PRO A 631 20.27 -7.83 6.37
CA PRO A 631 21.67 -7.90 6.78
C PRO A 631 22.29 -9.29 6.61
N VAL A 632 23.60 -9.34 6.36
CA VAL A 632 24.44 -10.52 6.62
C VAL A 632 25.11 -10.31 7.99
N TRP A 633 24.96 -11.29 8.87
CA TRP A 633 25.48 -11.25 10.23
C TRP A 633 26.83 -11.97 10.31
N ILE A 634 27.78 -11.41 11.05
CA ILE A 634 29.06 -12.02 11.41
C ILE A 634 29.06 -12.19 12.92
N VAL A 635 29.15 -13.42 13.41
CA VAL A 635 29.14 -13.75 14.84
C VAL A 635 30.50 -14.27 15.23
N LEU A 636 31.17 -13.53 16.11
CA LEU A 636 32.45 -13.94 16.70
C LEU A 636 32.17 -14.82 17.92
N ARG A 637 32.40 -16.12 17.78
CA ARG A 637 32.36 -17.08 18.89
C ARG A 637 33.56 -16.85 19.80
N ARG A 638 33.32 -17.02 21.10
CA ARG A 638 34.33 -16.88 22.16
C ARG A 638 35.28 -18.05 22.20
#